data_AF-N1QP02-F1
#
_entry.id   AF-N1QP02-F1
#
_cell.length_a   1.000
_cell.length_b   1.000
_cell.length_c   1.000
_cell.angle_alpha   90.00
_cell.angle_beta   90.00
_cell.angle_gamma   90.00
#
_symmetry.space_group_name_H-M   'P 1'
#
loop_
_entity.id
_entity.type
_entity.pdbx_description
1 polymer ?
#
loop_
_entity_poly.entity_id
_entity_poly.type
_entity_poly.pdbx_seq_one_letter_code
_entity_poly.pdbx_strand_id
1 'polypeptide(L)'
;MADVLKKHQLESALYAEKKEISSGRLKDENPLDTSPEFRKFCEACRRGHLRVCQEQIGTGKININARDEYDYTPLILASLCGHYEVVQMLLEQGALCERDTFQGERCLYNALNDRIRNLLLQYDYSKSTNPLQPLAAHVTSLLTRDTPKTADITVQAGHDTFDLHKFVLSARSPYFAQKLAAAPETKFWKLASSIAPRSFETCIRYLYMAEVGVDLGEDDEARATLAGIDTLSRQMEIQQLYQDLLSSGDRRQARQRRTEEVSRSRDQLATWFSDNILKHKTTVATEKVDGVKWDRNNTIFADVLLRADEDEGGGEESGPPLTTTRQTEGPLNGIPIGRFNNNNDNQHPSQKPRQSVLFPCHRAMLLRSEVFATMFASSFREAQESPHLQIIPVDCSPEVLEIILTFMYTEKADFPLSIALDVLHAADMLFIERLKQRAALLISTLGAGSVFAQKDTSTTTTTKNNKRITTNLEEDDDDNDDEEEEEEDLLPSSLDIYDVVRAGWDTRVHRLEEFGARYIAYQLEKYIDEPDFRLLVRESANRISQREETDTVELIDDVRYYLSERFRLRFEDTGFDETFDEGGGGDVEGEGEGDGGGVDKDATILQDQQQQQLQEIEGQVVIRTLDGEIAGDEFAQDALNYQILLGKIDTLMENLGLD
;
A
#
# COMPACT_ATOMS: atom_id res chain seq x y z
N MET A 1 -39.43 12.16 -10.46
CA MET A 1 -39.33 13.48 -9.78
C MET A 1 -39.23 13.19 -8.30
N ALA A 2 -38.04 13.33 -7.71
CA ALA A 2 -37.89 13.25 -6.26
C ALA A 2 -38.69 14.40 -5.63
N ASP A 3 -39.47 14.10 -4.60
CA ASP A 3 -40.29 15.08 -3.88
C ASP A 3 -39.34 16.05 -3.15
N VAL A 4 -39.31 17.31 -3.58
CA VAL A 4 -38.38 18.31 -3.03
C VAL A 4 -38.86 18.67 -1.62
N LEU A 5 -38.11 18.23 -0.61
CA LEU A 5 -38.41 18.50 0.79
C LEU A 5 -38.47 20.01 1.07
N LYS A 6 -39.48 20.43 1.83
CA LYS A 6 -39.60 21.83 2.27
C LYS A 6 -38.57 22.12 3.38
N LYS A 7 -38.11 23.37 3.49
CA LYS A 7 -37.12 23.82 4.50
C LYS A 7 -37.37 23.29 5.92
N HIS A 8 -38.60 23.39 6.42
CA HIS A 8 -38.94 22.91 7.77
C HIS A 8 -38.84 21.38 7.93
N GLN A 9 -39.07 20.62 6.85
CA GLN A 9 -38.91 19.16 6.85
C GLN A 9 -37.43 18.80 6.88
N LEU A 10 -36.58 19.54 6.16
CA LEU A 10 -35.13 19.40 6.20
C LEU A 10 -34.58 19.75 7.60
N GLU A 11 -35.01 20.86 8.19
CA GLU A 11 -34.59 21.25 9.55
C GLU A 11 -35.01 20.23 10.61
N SER A 12 -36.23 19.69 10.50
CA SER A 12 -36.72 18.62 11.38
C SER A 12 -35.93 17.32 11.21
N ALA A 13 -35.60 16.95 9.96
CA ALA A 13 -34.79 15.76 9.67
C ALA A 13 -33.37 15.91 10.22
N LEU A 14 -32.72 17.06 9.99
CA LEU A 14 -31.40 17.38 10.53
C LEU A 14 -31.38 17.40 12.07
N TYR A 15 -32.44 17.89 12.71
CA TYR A 15 -32.55 17.86 14.17
C TYR A 15 -32.68 16.43 14.71
N ALA A 16 -33.53 15.60 14.08
CA ALA A 16 -33.65 14.20 14.43
C ALA A 16 -32.32 13.45 14.23
N GLU A 17 -31.63 13.70 13.13
CA GLU A 17 -30.32 13.13 12.82
C GLU A 17 -29.27 13.52 13.86
N LYS A 18 -29.14 14.81 14.20
CA LYS A 18 -28.23 15.28 15.26
C LYS A 18 -28.54 14.63 16.61
N LYS A 19 -29.82 14.35 16.89
CA LYS A 19 -30.23 13.65 18.11
C LYS A 19 -29.80 12.18 18.08
N GLU A 20 -29.94 11.49 16.94
CA GLU A 20 -29.47 10.11 16.79
C GLU A 20 -27.94 10.01 16.86
N ILE A 21 -27.21 10.97 16.25
CA ILE A 21 -25.74 11.07 16.37
C ILE A 21 -25.31 11.31 17.82
N SER A 22 -25.92 12.28 18.50
CA SER A 22 -25.60 12.57 19.92
C SER A 22 -25.98 11.44 20.86
N SER A 23 -26.95 10.59 20.49
CA SER A 23 -27.29 9.36 21.21
C SER A 23 -26.33 8.19 20.91
N GLY A 24 -25.42 8.34 19.95
CA GLY A 24 -24.48 7.30 19.52
C GLY A 24 -25.07 6.22 18.61
N ARG A 25 -26.34 6.33 18.21
CA ARG A 25 -27.03 5.35 17.34
C ARG A 25 -26.65 5.48 15.87
N LEU A 26 -26.32 6.69 15.43
CA LEU A 26 -25.84 6.98 14.08
C LEU A 26 -24.41 7.52 14.18
N LYS A 27 -23.51 7.02 13.35
CA LYS A 27 -22.14 7.52 13.26
C LYS A 27 -22.16 8.86 12.52
N ASP A 28 -21.50 9.87 13.09
CA ASP A 28 -21.21 11.10 12.36
C ASP A 28 -20.23 10.76 11.23
N GLU A 29 -20.64 10.95 9.98
CA GLU A 29 -19.78 10.71 8.81
C GLU A 29 -18.70 11.78 8.70
N ASN A 30 -18.98 12.98 9.23
CA ASN A 30 -18.06 14.11 9.22
C ASN A 30 -17.92 14.68 10.63
N PRO A 31 -17.29 13.94 11.57
CA PRO A 31 -17.10 14.41 12.93
C PRO A 31 -16.20 15.65 12.94
N LEU A 32 -16.47 16.57 13.87
CA LEU A 32 -15.60 17.71 14.09
C LEU A 32 -14.29 17.23 14.74
N ASP A 33 -13.16 17.49 14.08
CA ASP A 33 -11.84 17.18 14.61
C ASP A 33 -11.07 18.49 14.81
N THR A 34 -10.73 18.77 16.07
CA THR A 34 -10.00 19.98 16.49
C THR A 34 -8.55 19.68 16.88
N SER A 35 -8.10 18.45 16.65
CA SER A 35 -6.72 18.03 16.94
C SER A 35 -5.71 18.87 16.13
N PRO A 36 -4.54 19.19 16.72
CA PRO A 36 -3.51 19.92 16.00
C PRO A 36 -2.99 19.15 14.79
N GLU A 37 -2.97 17.81 14.86
CA GLU A 37 -2.59 16.92 13.76
C GLU A 37 -3.57 17.07 12.58
N PHE A 38 -4.88 17.04 12.86
CA PHE A 38 -5.89 17.24 11.82
C PHE A 38 -5.85 18.65 11.23
N ARG A 39 -5.61 19.69 12.05
CA ARG A 39 -5.40 21.06 11.53
C ARG A 39 -4.22 21.12 10.57
N LYS A 40 -3.09 20.47 10.91
CA LYS A 40 -1.91 20.39 10.05
C LYS A 40 -2.25 19.67 8.74
N PHE A 41 -3.02 18.59 8.80
CA PHE A 41 -3.49 17.87 7.62
C PHE A 41 -4.42 18.70 6.71
N CYS A 42 -5.37 19.43 7.30
CA CYS A 42 -6.24 20.35 6.56
C CYS A 42 -5.45 21.47 5.87
N GLU A 43 -4.44 22.04 6.55
CA GLU A 43 -3.57 23.04 5.95
C GLU A 43 -2.75 22.47 4.79
N ALA A 44 -2.22 21.25 4.94
CA ALA A 44 -1.55 20.55 3.84
C ALA A 44 -2.47 20.35 2.63
N CYS A 45 -3.75 20.00 2.86
CA CYS A 45 -4.74 19.88 1.79
C CYS A 45 -5.05 21.23 1.11
N ARG A 46 -5.07 22.34 1.86
CA ARG A 46 -5.27 23.69 1.32
C ARG A 46 -4.10 24.14 0.45
N ARG A 47 -2.88 23.80 0.85
CA ARG A 47 -1.65 24.16 0.12
C ARG A 47 -1.31 23.21 -1.02
N GLY A 48 -1.97 22.05 -1.10
CA GLY A 48 -1.66 21.05 -2.11
C GLY A 48 -0.43 20.20 -1.77
N HIS A 49 -0.02 20.18 -0.50
CA HIS A 49 1.16 19.44 -0.04
C HIS A 49 0.87 17.94 0.01
N LEU A 50 0.86 17.30 -1.17
CA LEU A 50 0.52 15.89 -1.36
C LEU A 50 1.28 14.96 -0.41
N ARG A 51 2.57 15.22 -0.20
CA ARG A 51 3.46 14.40 0.65
C ARG A 51 3.02 14.42 2.11
N VAL A 52 2.82 15.60 2.69
CA VAL A 52 2.35 15.76 4.07
C VAL A 52 0.98 15.11 4.22
N CYS A 53 0.09 15.23 3.23
CA CYS A 53 -1.19 14.55 3.27
C CYS A 53 -1.04 13.02 3.28
N GLN A 54 -0.17 12.45 2.44
CA GLN A 54 0.07 11.01 2.37
C GLN A 54 0.66 10.45 3.68
N GLU A 55 1.69 11.11 4.25
CA GLU A 55 2.29 10.70 5.53
C GLU A 55 1.26 10.69 6.66
N GLN A 56 0.49 11.77 6.76
CA GLN A 56 -0.54 11.93 7.78
C GLN A 56 -1.63 10.87 7.66
N ILE A 57 -2.05 10.51 6.44
CA ILE A 57 -2.97 9.39 6.19
C ILE A 57 -2.32 8.06 6.58
N GLY A 58 -1.05 7.85 6.23
CA GLY A 58 -0.28 6.63 6.53
C GLY A 58 -0.15 6.33 8.02
N THR A 59 -0.19 7.36 8.89
CA THR A 59 -0.21 7.15 10.35
C THR A 59 -1.49 6.44 10.86
N GLY A 60 -2.56 6.41 10.06
CA GLY A 60 -3.85 5.82 10.43
C GLY A 60 -4.61 6.55 11.54
N LYS A 61 -4.09 7.67 12.05
CA LYS A 61 -4.69 8.46 13.15
C LYS A 61 -5.70 9.48 12.67
N ILE A 62 -5.60 9.91 11.41
CA ILE A 62 -6.44 10.96 10.84
C ILE A 62 -7.67 10.39 10.17
N ASN A 63 -8.83 10.94 10.52
CA ASN A 63 -10.06 10.66 9.82
C ASN A 63 -10.19 11.58 8.60
N ILE A 64 -10.00 11.02 7.41
CA ILE A 64 -10.07 11.74 6.12
C ILE A 64 -11.43 12.44 5.90
N ASN A 65 -12.48 11.92 6.54
CA ASN A 65 -13.84 12.44 6.41
C ASN A 65 -14.24 13.43 7.51
N ALA A 66 -13.38 13.70 8.50
CA ALA A 66 -13.66 14.69 9.52
C ALA A 66 -13.77 16.11 8.94
N ARG A 67 -14.35 17.02 9.74
CA ARG A 67 -14.48 18.45 9.40
C ARG A 67 -13.65 19.30 10.34
N ASP A 68 -13.09 20.38 9.80
CA ASP A 68 -12.39 21.40 10.56
C ASP A 68 -13.37 22.33 11.31
N GLU A 69 -12.82 23.31 12.03
CA GLU A 69 -13.60 24.31 12.77
C GLU A 69 -14.50 25.21 11.89
N TYR A 70 -14.31 25.16 10.56
CA TYR A 70 -15.07 25.90 9.55
C TYR A 70 -16.04 25.00 8.77
N ASP A 71 -16.31 23.79 9.28
CA ASP A 71 -17.15 22.78 8.64
C ASP A 71 -16.66 22.36 7.24
N TYR A 72 -15.35 22.44 6.97
CA TYR A 72 -14.74 21.93 5.74
C TYR A 72 -14.09 20.57 5.98
N THR A 73 -14.38 19.62 5.09
CA THR A 73 -13.61 18.38 5.01
C THR A 73 -12.32 18.60 4.23
N PRO A 74 -11.27 17.80 4.46
CA PRO A 74 -10.03 17.84 3.69
C PRO A 74 -10.25 17.80 2.17
N LEU A 75 -11.23 17.01 1.71
CA LEU A 75 -11.62 16.93 0.31
C LEU A 75 -12.21 18.24 -0.22
N ILE A 76 -13.05 18.93 0.56
CA ILE A 76 -13.57 20.25 0.16
C ILE A 76 -12.43 21.27 0.07
N LEU A 77 -11.48 21.24 1.01
CA LEU A 77 -10.33 22.15 1.01
C LEU A 77 -9.46 21.96 -0.24
N ALA A 78 -9.09 20.71 -0.56
CA ALA A 78 -8.30 20.40 -1.74
C ALA A 78 -9.05 20.77 -3.05
N SER A 79 -10.35 20.49 -3.12
CA SER A 79 -11.21 20.83 -4.26
C SER A 79 -11.34 22.34 -4.47
N LEU A 80 -11.52 23.10 -3.38
CA LEU A 80 -11.62 24.55 -3.37
C LEU A 80 -10.33 25.22 -3.82
N CYS A 81 -9.19 24.69 -3.38
CA CYS A 81 -7.87 25.23 -3.70
C CYS A 81 -7.32 24.74 -5.05
N GLY A 82 -7.98 23.79 -5.71
CA GLY A 82 -7.62 23.35 -7.07
C GLY A 82 -6.56 22.26 -7.17
N HIS A 83 -6.28 21.56 -6.07
CA HIS A 83 -5.21 20.56 -6.01
C HIS A 83 -5.70 19.18 -6.48
N TYR A 84 -5.63 18.94 -7.78
CA TYR A 84 -6.18 17.75 -8.43
C TYR A 84 -5.61 16.44 -7.85
N GLU A 85 -4.30 16.39 -7.67
CA GLU A 85 -3.56 15.22 -7.18
C GLU A 85 -3.95 14.88 -5.74
N VAL A 86 -4.16 15.90 -4.91
CA VAL A 86 -4.62 15.73 -3.53
C VAL A 86 -6.08 15.26 -3.51
N VAL A 87 -6.94 15.81 -4.38
CA VAL A 87 -8.34 15.35 -4.51
C VAL A 87 -8.40 13.89 -4.94
N GLN A 88 -7.63 13.50 -5.95
CA GLN A 88 -7.57 12.13 -6.43
C GLN A 88 -7.12 11.18 -5.32
N MET A 89 -6.03 11.51 -4.63
CA MET A 89 -5.51 10.71 -3.53
C MET A 89 -6.50 10.59 -2.37
N LEU A 90 -7.20 11.67 -1.99
CA LEU A 90 -8.23 11.62 -0.95
C LEU A 90 -9.38 10.69 -1.36
N LEU A 91 -9.82 10.71 -2.62
CA LEU A 91 -10.87 9.82 -3.14
C LEU A 91 -10.42 8.35 -3.17
N GLU A 92 -9.18 8.08 -3.58
CA GLU A 92 -8.57 6.74 -3.55
C GLU A 92 -8.47 6.19 -2.12
N GLN A 93 -8.20 7.06 -1.14
CA GLN A 93 -8.16 6.72 0.28
C GLN A 93 -9.54 6.68 0.96
N GLY A 94 -10.62 6.82 0.18
CA GLY A 94 -12.00 6.64 0.66
C GLY A 94 -12.64 7.90 1.26
N ALA A 95 -12.23 9.10 0.83
CA ALA A 95 -12.96 10.32 1.12
C ALA A 95 -14.39 10.28 0.56
N LEU A 96 -15.36 10.69 1.37
CA LEU A 96 -16.79 10.67 1.06
C LEU A 96 -17.16 11.89 0.21
N CYS A 97 -17.55 11.65 -1.04
CA CYS A 97 -18.11 12.65 -1.95
C CYS A 97 -19.51 12.25 -2.42
N GLU A 98 -20.46 12.13 -1.49
CA GLU A 98 -21.84 11.76 -1.83
C GLU A 98 -22.63 12.97 -2.36
N ARG A 99 -23.11 12.87 -3.61
CA ARG A 99 -23.84 13.97 -4.28
C ARG A 99 -25.11 14.42 -3.58
N ASP A 100 -25.73 13.55 -2.79
CA ASP A 100 -26.98 13.83 -2.09
C ASP A 100 -26.74 14.32 -0.65
N THR A 101 -25.49 14.60 -0.28
CA THR A 101 -25.11 15.11 1.05
C THR A 101 -24.70 16.57 1.00
N PHE A 102 -24.91 17.27 2.11
CA PHE A 102 -24.49 18.66 2.27
C PHE A 102 -23.00 18.87 1.99
N GLN A 103 -22.14 17.92 2.38
CA GLN A 103 -20.70 18.02 2.14
C GLN A 103 -20.31 17.71 0.70
N GLY A 104 -20.91 16.69 0.08
CA GLY A 104 -20.60 16.35 -1.32
C GLY A 104 -21.09 17.41 -2.33
N GLU A 105 -22.29 17.99 -2.11
CA GLU A 105 -22.75 19.12 -2.93
C GLU A 105 -21.81 20.33 -2.80
N ARG A 106 -21.35 20.65 -1.59
CA ARG A 106 -20.35 21.71 -1.35
C ARG A 106 -19.03 21.41 -2.04
N CYS A 107 -18.57 20.16 -2.00
CA CYS A 107 -17.33 19.75 -2.65
C CYS A 107 -17.38 19.95 -4.17
N LEU A 108 -18.52 19.59 -4.80
CA LEU A 108 -18.76 19.79 -6.23
C LEU A 108 -18.93 21.26 -6.60
N TYR A 109 -19.66 22.03 -5.79
CA TYR A 109 -19.86 23.45 -6.01
C TYR A 109 -18.54 24.24 -5.91
N ASN A 110 -17.70 23.85 -4.95
CA ASN A 110 -16.41 24.50 -4.69
C ASN A 110 -15.27 23.98 -5.58
N ALA A 111 -15.50 23.06 -6.51
CA ALA A 111 -14.43 22.61 -7.40
C ALA A 111 -13.88 23.78 -8.22
N LEU A 112 -12.58 24.07 -8.08
CA LEU A 112 -11.93 25.22 -8.72
C LEU A 112 -11.96 25.13 -10.26
N ASN A 113 -11.82 23.92 -10.81
CA ASN A 113 -11.76 23.67 -12.24
C ASN A 113 -12.65 22.49 -12.68
N ASP A 114 -12.95 22.43 -13.99
CA ASP A 114 -13.78 21.37 -14.56
C ASP A 114 -13.12 19.99 -14.50
N ARG A 115 -11.78 19.93 -14.45
CA ARG A 115 -11.02 18.69 -14.31
C ARG A 115 -11.33 18.00 -12.97
N ILE A 116 -11.29 18.74 -11.86
CA ILE A 116 -11.65 18.27 -10.52
C ILE A 116 -13.14 17.94 -10.45
N ARG A 117 -14.00 18.79 -11.01
CA ARG A 117 -15.44 18.55 -11.07
C ARG A 117 -15.76 17.23 -11.78
N ASN A 118 -15.14 16.99 -12.93
CA ASN A 118 -15.31 15.76 -13.70
C ASN A 118 -14.76 14.54 -12.94
N LEU A 119 -13.63 14.68 -12.22
CA LEU A 119 -13.12 13.62 -11.34
C LEU A 119 -14.12 13.26 -10.23
N LEU A 120 -14.65 14.26 -9.52
CA LEU A 120 -15.66 14.07 -8.46
C LEU A 120 -16.97 13.47 -9.01
N LEU A 121 -17.34 13.81 -10.26
CA LEU A 121 -18.49 13.21 -10.94
C LEU A 121 -18.21 11.81 -11.48
N GLN A 122 -16.98 11.49 -11.90
CA GLN A 122 -16.60 10.15 -12.35
C GLN A 122 -16.54 9.17 -11.18
N TYR A 123 -16.15 9.64 -10.00
CA TYR A 123 -16.09 8.84 -8.78
C TYR A 123 -17.51 8.47 -8.32
N ASP A 124 -17.91 7.22 -8.60
CA ASP A 124 -19.21 6.68 -8.20
C ASP A 124 -19.20 6.32 -6.71
N TYR A 125 -19.80 7.18 -5.89
CA TYR A 125 -19.93 7.08 -4.44
C TYR A 125 -20.86 5.93 -3.98
N SER A 126 -21.66 5.32 -4.87
CA SER A 126 -22.28 4.02 -4.56
C SER A 126 -21.22 2.93 -4.29
N LYS A 127 -19.99 3.20 -4.75
CA LYS A 127 -18.77 2.44 -4.55
C LYS A 127 -17.70 3.24 -3.79
N SER A 128 -18.07 4.02 -2.75
CA SER A 128 -17.15 4.10 -1.61
C SER A 128 -17.06 2.67 -1.07
N THR A 129 -16.20 1.88 -1.71
CA THR A 129 -16.11 0.45 -1.47
C THR A 129 -15.59 0.34 -0.07
N ASN A 130 -16.48 -0.06 0.85
CA ASN A 130 -16.08 -0.58 2.14
C ASN A 130 -14.80 -1.39 1.90
N PRO A 131 -13.67 -1.09 2.56
CA PRO A 131 -12.39 -1.72 2.26
C PRO A 131 -12.46 -3.25 2.38
N LEU A 132 -13.43 -3.75 3.14
CA LEU A 132 -13.74 -5.17 3.34
C LEU A 132 -14.67 -5.78 2.29
N GLN A 133 -15.17 -4.99 1.33
CA GLN A 133 -16.08 -5.51 0.30
C GLN A 133 -15.41 -6.61 -0.55
N PRO A 134 -14.14 -6.51 -0.96
CA PRO A 134 -13.50 -7.62 -1.66
C PRO A 134 -13.47 -8.93 -0.86
N LEU A 135 -13.25 -8.86 0.47
CA LEU A 135 -13.36 -10.02 1.36
C LEU A 135 -14.80 -10.56 1.42
N ALA A 136 -15.78 -9.68 1.65
CA ALA A 136 -17.19 -10.08 1.74
C ALA A 136 -17.71 -10.68 0.43
N ALA A 137 -17.32 -10.11 -0.71
CA ALA A 137 -17.63 -10.63 -2.04
C ALA A 137 -17.01 -12.01 -2.26
N HIS A 138 -15.73 -12.19 -1.88
CA HIS A 138 -15.06 -13.48 -1.96
C HIS A 138 -15.78 -14.54 -1.13
N VAL A 139 -15.99 -14.28 0.18
CA VAL A 139 -16.65 -15.23 1.07
C VAL A 139 -18.06 -15.54 0.57
N THR A 140 -18.84 -14.55 0.15
CA THR A 140 -20.17 -14.76 -0.44
C THR A 140 -20.12 -15.65 -1.68
N SER A 141 -19.14 -15.44 -2.57
CA SER A 141 -19.00 -16.20 -3.81
C SER A 141 -18.77 -17.70 -3.58
N LEU A 142 -18.24 -18.09 -2.41
CA LEU A 142 -18.05 -19.49 -2.04
C LEU A 142 -19.36 -20.29 -1.96
N LEU A 143 -20.52 -19.64 -1.79
CA LEU A 143 -21.83 -20.31 -1.79
C LEU A 143 -22.25 -20.81 -3.17
N THR A 144 -21.77 -20.17 -4.23
CA THR A 144 -22.20 -20.41 -5.62
C THR A 144 -21.07 -20.89 -6.52
N ARG A 145 -19.88 -21.12 -5.96
CA ARG A 145 -18.70 -21.48 -6.74
C ARG A 145 -18.63 -22.99 -6.97
N ASP A 146 -18.70 -23.39 -8.23
CA ASP A 146 -18.63 -24.81 -8.62
C ASP A 146 -17.18 -25.31 -8.76
N THR A 147 -16.28 -24.46 -9.27
CA THR A 147 -14.89 -24.86 -9.60
C THR A 147 -13.84 -23.87 -9.07
N PRO A 148 -12.81 -24.35 -8.34
CA PRO A 148 -12.69 -25.66 -7.75
C PRO A 148 -13.64 -25.80 -6.55
N LYS A 149 -14.11 -27.02 -6.31
CA LYS A 149 -14.98 -27.34 -5.18
C LYS A 149 -14.17 -27.33 -3.89
N THR A 150 -14.53 -26.43 -2.96
CA THR A 150 -13.86 -26.28 -1.65
C THR A 150 -14.78 -26.57 -0.46
N ALA A 151 -16.06 -26.82 -0.70
CA ALA A 151 -17.03 -27.16 0.35
C ALA A 151 -16.69 -28.51 1.00
N ASP A 152 -16.76 -28.57 2.33
CA ASP A 152 -16.36 -29.71 3.16
C ASP A 152 -17.53 -30.26 4.02
N ILE A 153 -18.70 -29.63 3.95
CA ILE A 153 -19.95 -30.09 4.58
C ILE A 153 -21.17 -29.76 3.72
N THR A 154 -22.07 -30.73 3.56
CA THR A 154 -23.37 -30.54 2.88
C THR A 154 -24.50 -30.56 3.89
N VAL A 155 -25.37 -29.56 3.86
CA VAL A 155 -26.57 -29.47 4.70
C VAL A 155 -27.83 -29.62 3.86
N GLN A 156 -28.70 -30.57 4.20
CA GLN A 156 -29.99 -30.78 3.55
C GLN A 156 -31.11 -30.10 4.34
N ALA A 157 -31.83 -29.17 3.73
CA ALA A 157 -33.03 -28.56 4.30
C ALA A 157 -34.24 -28.82 3.38
N GLY A 158 -35.13 -29.72 3.79
CA GLY A 158 -36.23 -30.17 2.93
C GLY A 158 -35.70 -30.88 1.68
N HIS A 159 -35.98 -30.31 0.51
CA HIS A 159 -35.48 -30.79 -0.78
C HIS A 159 -34.18 -30.12 -1.23
N ASP A 160 -33.79 -29.02 -0.57
CA ASP A 160 -32.64 -28.22 -0.96
C ASP A 160 -31.37 -28.71 -0.27
N THR A 161 -30.24 -28.57 -0.96
CA THR A 161 -28.91 -28.93 -0.46
C THR A 161 -27.99 -27.73 -0.53
N PHE A 162 -27.25 -27.49 0.55
CA PHE A 162 -26.32 -26.39 0.70
C PHE A 162 -24.92 -26.96 0.91
N ASP A 163 -24.00 -26.70 -0.02
CA ASP A 163 -22.58 -27.04 0.11
C ASP A 163 -21.85 -25.88 0.81
N LEU A 164 -21.32 -26.14 2.00
CA LEU A 164 -20.82 -25.14 2.94
C LEU A 164 -19.39 -25.45 3.42
N HIS A 165 -18.83 -24.53 4.19
CA HIS A 165 -17.46 -24.56 4.72
C HIS A 165 -17.47 -24.59 6.25
N LYS A 166 -16.94 -25.64 6.87
CA LYS A 166 -16.90 -25.82 8.33
C LYS A 166 -16.19 -24.68 9.04
N PHE A 167 -15.09 -24.18 8.47
CA PHE A 167 -14.34 -23.08 9.07
C PHE A 167 -15.15 -21.78 9.10
N VAL A 168 -15.91 -21.45 8.04
CA VAL A 168 -16.79 -20.27 8.00
C VAL A 168 -17.89 -20.40 9.04
N LEU A 169 -18.55 -21.57 9.09
CA LEU A 169 -19.60 -21.84 10.07
C LEU A 169 -19.06 -21.74 11.51
N SER A 170 -17.90 -22.34 11.79
CA SER A 170 -17.27 -22.33 13.11
C SER A 170 -16.78 -20.94 13.52
N ALA A 171 -16.24 -20.15 12.58
CA ALA A 171 -15.79 -18.80 12.87
C ALA A 171 -16.97 -17.86 13.18
N ARG A 172 -18.10 -18.04 12.52
CA ARG A 172 -19.23 -17.09 12.53
C ARG A 172 -20.38 -17.49 13.45
N SER A 173 -20.37 -18.71 14.00
CA SER A 173 -21.43 -19.22 14.87
C SER A 173 -20.84 -20.09 15.99
N PRO A 174 -20.99 -19.67 17.26
CA PRO A 174 -20.55 -20.47 18.41
C PRO A 174 -21.19 -21.86 18.46
N TYR A 175 -22.47 -21.97 18.06
CA TYR A 175 -23.17 -23.25 17.93
C TYR A 175 -22.43 -24.21 17.00
N PHE A 176 -22.05 -23.75 15.81
CA PHE A 176 -21.30 -24.58 14.87
C PHE A 176 -19.88 -24.85 15.34
N ALA A 177 -19.21 -23.88 15.97
CA ALA A 177 -17.89 -24.08 16.56
C ALA A 177 -17.90 -25.24 17.56
N GLN A 178 -18.85 -25.24 18.52
CA GLN A 178 -18.97 -26.31 19.51
C GLN A 178 -19.33 -27.65 18.87
N LYS A 179 -20.29 -27.65 17.94
CA LYS A 179 -20.79 -28.87 17.31
C LYS A 179 -19.74 -29.54 16.42
N LEU A 180 -19.01 -28.76 15.62
CA LEU A 180 -17.98 -29.25 14.71
C LEU A 180 -16.69 -29.60 15.43
N ALA A 181 -16.39 -28.95 16.56
CA ALA A 181 -15.30 -29.39 17.44
C ALA A 181 -15.58 -30.77 18.06
N ALA A 182 -16.84 -31.09 18.37
CA ALA A 182 -17.23 -32.39 18.91
C ALA A 182 -17.23 -33.53 17.87
N ALA A 183 -17.46 -33.22 16.59
CA ALA A 183 -17.54 -34.19 15.50
C ALA A 183 -16.98 -33.62 14.17
N PRO A 184 -15.65 -33.42 14.07
CA PRO A 184 -15.01 -32.76 12.93
C PRO A 184 -15.16 -33.55 11.61
N GLU A 185 -15.36 -34.86 11.68
CA GLU A 185 -15.59 -35.76 10.55
C GLU A 185 -16.96 -35.61 9.88
N THR A 186 -17.87 -34.82 10.45
CA THR A 186 -19.21 -34.59 9.91
C THR A 186 -19.15 -34.02 8.50
N LYS A 187 -19.60 -34.77 7.48
CA LYS A 187 -19.67 -34.30 6.08
C LYS A 187 -21.08 -33.99 5.59
N PHE A 188 -22.08 -34.55 6.27
CA PHE A 188 -23.48 -34.42 5.88
C PHE A 188 -24.34 -34.16 7.11
N TRP A 189 -25.25 -33.20 7.01
CA TRP A 189 -26.20 -32.90 8.07
C TRP A 189 -27.59 -32.62 7.48
N LYS A 190 -28.65 -33.10 8.17
CA LYS A 190 -30.03 -32.87 7.78
C LYS A 190 -30.73 -31.95 8.78
N LEU A 191 -31.32 -30.88 8.27
CA LEU A 191 -32.12 -29.92 9.03
C LEU A 191 -33.50 -30.50 9.34
N ALA A 192 -34.10 -30.08 10.46
CA ALA A 192 -35.46 -30.46 10.81
C ALA A 192 -36.46 -29.99 9.74
N SER A 193 -37.42 -30.84 9.38
CA SER A 193 -38.42 -30.55 8.35
C SER A 193 -39.41 -29.44 8.70
N SER A 194 -39.41 -28.98 9.96
CA SER A 194 -40.22 -27.86 10.44
C SER A 194 -39.69 -26.49 10.02
N ILE A 195 -38.44 -26.43 9.52
CA ILE A 195 -37.78 -25.17 9.17
C ILE A 195 -37.83 -25.00 7.66
N ALA A 196 -38.34 -23.85 7.20
CA ALA A 196 -38.39 -23.52 5.78
C ALA A 196 -36.97 -23.39 5.19
N PRO A 197 -36.68 -23.95 4.00
CA PRO A 197 -35.35 -23.87 3.39
C PRO A 197 -34.86 -22.42 3.21
N ARG A 198 -35.76 -21.50 2.83
CA ARG A 198 -35.47 -20.07 2.68
C ARG A 198 -35.02 -19.41 3.99
N SER A 199 -35.52 -19.87 5.14
CA SER A 199 -35.06 -19.37 6.45
C SER A 199 -33.62 -19.78 6.72
N PHE A 200 -33.26 -21.01 6.38
CA PHE A 200 -31.89 -21.51 6.52
C PHE A 200 -30.94 -20.82 5.56
N GLU A 201 -31.32 -20.69 4.29
CA GLU A 201 -30.55 -19.95 3.28
C GLU A 201 -30.25 -18.52 3.75
N THR A 202 -31.24 -17.84 4.31
CA THR A 202 -31.08 -16.47 4.86
C THR A 202 -30.02 -16.42 5.96
N CYS A 203 -30.04 -17.39 6.88
CA CYS A 203 -29.04 -17.48 7.95
C CYS A 203 -27.65 -17.79 7.41
N ILE A 204 -27.54 -18.67 6.41
CA ILE A 204 -26.25 -19.02 5.78
C ILE A 204 -25.68 -17.82 5.02
N ARG A 205 -26.50 -17.11 4.24
CA ARG A 205 -26.07 -15.88 3.54
C ARG A 205 -25.48 -14.85 4.51
N TYR A 206 -26.11 -14.68 5.68
CA TYR A 206 -25.59 -13.81 6.74
C TYR A 206 -24.22 -14.28 7.29
N LEU A 207 -24.06 -15.59 7.55
CA LEU A 207 -22.77 -16.13 7.99
C LEU A 207 -21.67 -15.89 6.94
N TYR A 208 -22.03 -15.94 5.66
CA TYR A 208 -21.14 -15.76 4.51
C TYR A 208 -20.96 -14.29 4.08
N MET A 209 -21.29 -13.33 4.94
CA MET A 209 -21.13 -11.88 4.71
C MET A 209 -21.97 -11.34 3.54
N ALA A 210 -22.95 -12.10 3.05
CA ALA A 210 -23.82 -11.67 1.97
C ALA A 210 -24.84 -10.65 2.50
N GLU A 211 -25.26 -9.75 1.62
CA GLU A 211 -26.36 -8.85 1.93
C GLU A 211 -27.65 -9.65 2.10
N VAL A 212 -28.25 -9.50 3.28
CA VAL A 212 -29.55 -10.07 3.61
C VAL A 212 -30.55 -8.93 3.71
N GLY A 213 -31.07 -8.53 2.55
CA GLY A 213 -32.31 -7.77 2.47
C GLY A 213 -33.45 -8.76 2.35
N VAL A 214 -34.57 -8.49 3.00
CA VAL A 214 -35.73 -9.35 2.80
C VAL A 214 -36.91 -8.50 2.40
N ASP A 215 -37.28 -8.64 1.14
CA ASP A 215 -38.63 -8.36 0.67
C ASP A 215 -39.53 -9.50 1.17
N LEU A 216 -39.76 -9.48 2.49
CA LEU A 216 -40.77 -10.32 3.13
C LEU A 216 -42.07 -9.62 2.85
N GLY A 217 -42.71 -9.97 1.74
CA GLY A 217 -44.10 -9.58 1.51
C GLY A 217 -44.96 -9.88 2.74
N GLU A 218 -46.18 -9.37 2.79
CA GLU A 218 -47.03 -9.57 3.98
C GLU A 218 -47.70 -10.96 4.04
N ASP A 219 -47.35 -11.84 3.10
CA ASP A 219 -47.94 -13.15 2.89
C ASP A 219 -47.57 -14.16 3.99
N ASP A 220 -48.41 -15.19 4.17
CA ASP A 220 -48.21 -16.19 5.23
C ASP A 220 -46.88 -16.96 5.08
N GLU A 221 -46.37 -17.11 3.86
CA GLU A 221 -45.06 -17.72 3.59
C GLU A 221 -43.89 -16.88 4.10
N ALA A 222 -43.99 -15.55 3.98
CA ALA A 222 -42.98 -14.64 4.50
C ALA A 222 -42.98 -14.62 6.04
N ARG A 223 -44.16 -14.69 6.66
CA ARG A 223 -44.29 -14.85 8.13
C ARG A 223 -43.68 -16.16 8.63
N ALA A 224 -43.93 -17.27 7.93
CA ALA A 224 -43.31 -18.55 8.24
C ALA A 224 -41.79 -18.50 8.08
N THR A 225 -41.30 -17.82 7.04
CA THR A 225 -39.87 -17.63 6.80
C THR A 225 -39.22 -16.84 7.93
N LEU A 226 -39.83 -15.73 8.36
CA LEU A 226 -39.38 -14.93 9.51
C LEU A 226 -39.34 -15.71 10.82
N ALA A 227 -40.38 -16.50 11.11
CA ALA A 227 -40.43 -17.33 12.30
C ALA A 227 -39.33 -18.42 12.30
N GLY A 228 -39.05 -18.98 11.12
CA GLY A 228 -37.93 -19.89 10.91
C GLY A 228 -36.57 -19.21 11.14
N ILE A 229 -36.41 -17.98 10.67
CA ILE A 229 -35.17 -17.19 10.88
C ILE A 229 -34.97 -16.87 12.37
N ASP A 230 -36.01 -16.44 13.10
CA ASP A 230 -35.92 -16.22 14.56
C ASP A 230 -35.47 -17.49 15.28
N THR A 231 -36.11 -18.63 14.99
CA THR A 231 -35.78 -19.93 15.60
C THR A 231 -34.34 -20.33 15.31
N LEU A 232 -33.91 -20.26 14.05
CA LEU A 232 -32.54 -20.58 13.65
C LEU A 232 -31.53 -19.60 14.22
N SER A 233 -31.81 -18.30 14.23
CA SER A 233 -30.91 -17.28 14.72
C SER A 233 -30.58 -17.46 16.20
N ARG A 234 -31.55 -17.91 17.01
CA ARG A 234 -31.31 -18.26 18.42
C ARG A 234 -30.50 -19.54 18.56
N GLN A 235 -30.81 -20.55 17.76
CA GLN A 235 -30.10 -21.83 17.77
C GLN A 235 -28.63 -21.69 17.32
N MET A 236 -28.38 -20.90 16.29
CA MET A 236 -27.06 -20.65 15.71
C MET A 236 -26.31 -19.53 16.43
N GLU A 237 -26.92 -18.90 17.44
CA GLU A 237 -26.36 -17.80 18.22
C GLU A 237 -25.95 -16.58 17.36
N ILE A 238 -26.81 -16.22 16.41
CA ILE A 238 -26.68 -15.06 15.51
C ILE A 238 -27.91 -14.15 15.61
N GLN A 239 -28.35 -13.84 16.84
CA GLN A 239 -29.61 -13.10 17.06
C GLN A 239 -29.59 -11.69 16.44
N GLN A 240 -28.40 -11.13 16.18
CA GLN A 240 -28.23 -9.84 15.51
C GLN A 240 -28.86 -9.83 14.10
N LEU A 241 -28.78 -10.94 13.35
CA LEU A 241 -29.45 -11.07 12.06
C LEU A 241 -30.94 -10.76 12.16
N TYR A 242 -31.63 -11.37 13.12
CA TYR A 242 -33.08 -11.20 13.26
C TYR A 242 -33.43 -9.76 13.64
N GLN A 243 -32.63 -9.11 14.50
CA GLN A 243 -32.81 -7.71 14.86
C GLN A 243 -32.61 -6.78 13.66
N ASP A 244 -31.57 -7.03 12.87
CA ASP A 244 -31.24 -6.23 11.69
C ASP A 244 -32.35 -6.36 10.62
N LEU A 245 -32.95 -7.54 10.47
CA LEU A 245 -34.08 -7.77 9.55
C LEU A 245 -35.36 -7.03 9.95
N LEU A 246 -35.67 -6.94 11.25
CA LEU A 246 -36.83 -6.21 11.74
C LEU A 246 -36.65 -4.68 11.67
N SER A 247 -35.42 -4.23 11.54
CA SER A 247 -35.07 -2.82 11.61
C SER A 247 -35.37 -2.08 10.31
N SER A 248 -36.65 -1.73 10.10
CA SER A 248 -37.05 -0.74 9.09
C SER A 248 -36.47 0.63 9.49
N GLY A 249 -35.62 1.21 8.65
CA GLY A 249 -34.90 2.43 8.98
C GLY A 249 -34.39 3.16 7.74
N ASP A 250 -33.89 4.37 7.99
CA ASP A 250 -33.28 5.24 6.99
C ASP A 250 -32.13 4.51 6.24
N ARG A 251 -31.98 4.79 4.94
CA ARG A 251 -30.98 4.15 4.05
C ARG A 251 -29.57 4.23 4.63
N ARG A 252 -29.26 5.31 5.34
CA ARG A 252 -27.97 5.54 6.00
C ARG A 252 -27.73 4.62 7.20
N GLN A 253 -28.72 4.40 8.05
CA GLN A 253 -28.61 3.45 9.17
C GLN A 253 -28.44 2.02 8.67
N ALA A 254 -29.12 1.65 7.59
CA ALA A 254 -28.96 0.34 6.96
C ALA A 254 -27.52 0.14 6.42
N ARG A 255 -26.94 1.17 5.77
CA ARG A 255 -25.53 1.15 5.34
C ARG A 255 -24.57 1.03 6.50
N GLN A 256 -24.76 1.80 7.57
CA GLN A 256 -23.90 1.74 8.76
C GLN A 256 -23.92 0.34 9.39
N ARG A 257 -25.11 -0.22 9.64
CA ARG A 257 -25.25 -1.59 10.18
C ARG A 257 -24.57 -2.62 9.30
N ARG A 258 -24.69 -2.50 7.98
CA ARG A 258 -24.00 -3.37 7.03
C ARG A 258 -22.48 -3.27 7.17
N THR A 259 -21.93 -2.07 7.21
CA THR A 259 -20.48 -1.86 7.37
C THR A 259 -19.99 -2.42 8.71
N GLU A 260 -20.73 -2.20 9.79
CA GLU A 260 -20.43 -2.74 11.11
C GLU A 260 -20.49 -4.27 11.15
N GLU A 261 -21.52 -4.88 10.53
CA GLU A 261 -21.65 -6.33 10.44
C GLU A 261 -20.52 -6.95 9.61
N VAL A 262 -20.15 -6.36 8.46
CA VAL A 262 -19.02 -6.84 7.66
C VAL A 262 -17.71 -6.74 8.46
N SER A 263 -17.51 -5.65 9.22
CA SER A 263 -16.33 -5.55 10.11
C SER A 263 -16.34 -6.62 11.19
N ARG A 264 -17.47 -6.79 11.90
CA ARG A 264 -17.65 -7.84 12.92
C ARG A 264 -17.39 -9.23 12.37
N SER A 265 -17.88 -9.50 11.16
CA SER A 265 -17.66 -10.76 10.44
C SER A 265 -16.19 -11.01 10.18
N ARG A 266 -15.46 -9.98 9.72
CA ARG A 266 -14.02 -10.04 9.49
C ARG A 266 -13.25 -10.21 10.79
N ASP A 267 -13.65 -9.55 11.88
CA ASP A 267 -13.05 -9.70 13.21
C ASP A 267 -13.21 -11.14 13.74
N GLN A 268 -14.39 -11.73 13.60
CA GLN A 268 -14.62 -13.13 13.97
C GLN A 268 -13.77 -14.12 13.16
N LEU A 269 -13.66 -13.91 11.84
CA LEU A 269 -12.74 -14.68 10.99
C LEU A 269 -11.28 -14.48 11.41
N ALA A 270 -10.86 -13.27 11.78
CA ALA A 270 -9.50 -12.98 12.24
C ALA A 270 -9.17 -13.70 13.55
N THR A 271 -10.08 -13.68 14.54
CA THR A 271 -9.91 -14.43 15.79
C THR A 271 -9.79 -15.92 15.50
N TRP A 272 -10.70 -16.47 14.67
CA TRP A 272 -10.66 -17.87 14.31
C TRP A 272 -9.35 -18.24 13.58
N PHE A 273 -8.89 -17.41 12.64
CA PHE A 273 -7.63 -17.58 11.92
C PHE A 273 -6.43 -17.61 12.86
N SER A 274 -6.35 -16.69 13.82
CA SER A 274 -5.26 -16.66 14.80
C SER A 274 -5.26 -17.91 15.68
N ASP A 275 -6.43 -18.31 16.18
CA ASP A 275 -6.55 -19.45 17.11
C ASP A 275 -6.36 -20.82 16.43
N ASN A 276 -6.64 -20.93 15.13
CA ASN A 276 -6.61 -22.20 14.41
C ASN A 276 -5.43 -22.32 13.44
N ILE A 277 -5.11 -21.29 12.66
CA ILE A 277 -4.04 -21.37 11.66
C ILE A 277 -2.69 -21.01 12.28
N LEU A 278 -2.56 -19.80 12.83
CA LEU A 278 -1.28 -19.33 13.37
C LEU A 278 -0.81 -20.17 14.56
N LYS A 279 -1.75 -20.60 15.41
CA LYS A 279 -1.45 -21.46 16.57
C LYS A 279 -1.03 -22.89 16.20
N HIS A 280 -1.43 -23.39 15.04
CA HIS A 280 -1.14 -24.77 14.59
C HIS A 280 -0.09 -24.82 13.47
N LYS A 281 0.56 -23.70 13.14
CA LYS A 281 1.72 -23.72 12.25
C LYS A 281 2.83 -24.58 12.86
N THR A 282 3.55 -25.33 12.03
CA THR A 282 4.56 -26.28 12.51
C THR A 282 5.90 -26.02 11.86
N THR A 283 6.95 -25.93 12.67
CA THR A 283 8.31 -25.78 12.19
C THR A 283 8.97 -27.14 12.08
N VAL A 284 9.52 -27.43 10.90
CA VAL A 284 10.13 -28.72 10.55
C VAL A 284 11.46 -28.46 9.88
N ALA A 285 12.46 -29.31 10.10
CA ALA A 285 13.71 -29.23 9.33
C ALA A 285 13.42 -29.43 7.84
N THR A 286 13.97 -28.57 6.97
CA THR A 286 13.69 -28.51 5.53
C THR A 286 13.83 -29.87 4.84
N GLU A 287 14.83 -30.66 5.23
CA GLU A 287 15.08 -32.02 4.70
C GLU A 287 13.97 -33.03 5.01
N LYS A 288 13.17 -32.78 6.05
CA LYS A 288 12.12 -33.70 6.54
C LYS A 288 10.72 -33.28 6.09
N VAL A 289 10.58 -32.16 5.39
CA VAL A 289 9.28 -31.59 5.04
C VAL A 289 8.47 -32.54 4.16
N ASP A 290 9.09 -33.17 3.16
CA ASP A 290 8.39 -34.10 2.25
C ASP A 290 7.90 -35.38 2.97
N GLY A 291 8.42 -35.66 4.17
CA GLY A 291 7.97 -36.76 5.02
C GLY A 291 6.78 -36.43 5.91
N VAL A 292 6.36 -35.16 5.99
CA VAL A 292 5.26 -34.72 6.84
C VAL A 292 3.93 -35.23 6.29
N LYS A 293 3.18 -35.95 7.12
CA LYS A 293 1.86 -36.50 6.79
C LYS A 293 0.82 -35.86 7.70
N TRP A 294 -0.05 -35.06 7.11
CA TRP A 294 -1.15 -34.41 7.81
C TRP A 294 -2.48 -34.97 7.32
N ASP A 295 -3.31 -35.48 8.24
CA ASP A 295 -4.58 -36.09 7.88
C ASP A 295 -5.62 -35.05 7.46
N ARG A 296 -6.42 -35.37 6.43
CA ARG A 296 -7.54 -34.53 6.00
C ARG A 296 -8.59 -34.30 7.07
N ASN A 297 -8.78 -35.30 7.95
CA ASN A 297 -9.68 -35.18 9.09
C ASN A 297 -8.92 -34.54 10.25
N ASN A 298 -8.81 -33.21 10.24
CA ASN A 298 -8.20 -32.44 11.32
C ASN A 298 -9.23 -31.51 11.97
N THR A 299 -8.92 -31.06 13.19
CA THR A 299 -9.83 -30.24 14.03
C THR A 299 -10.00 -28.81 13.52
N ILE A 300 -9.09 -28.36 12.66
CA ILE A 300 -9.06 -27.00 12.11
C ILE A 300 -9.61 -26.93 10.69
N PHE A 301 -10.09 -28.05 10.13
CA PHE A 301 -10.67 -28.16 8.78
C PHE A 301 -9.73 -27.73 7.63
N ALA A 302 -8.41 -27.73 7.87
CA ALA A 302 -7.43 -27.41 6.85
C ALA A 302 -7.41 -28.49 5.76
N ASP A 303 -7.31 -28.06 4.50
CA ASP A 303 -7.33 -28.92 3.32
C ASP A 303 -6.06 -28.80 2.47
N VAL A 304 -5.11 -27.95 2.87
CA VAL A 304 -3.80 -27.75 2.23
C VAL A 304 -2.77 -27.21 3.24
N LEU A 305 -1.48 -27.47 3.01
CA LEU A 305 -0.37 -26.90 3.77
C LEU A 305 0.43 -25.96 2.87
N LEU A 306 0.66 -24.72 3.29
CA LEU A 306 1.65 -23.84 2.66
C LEU A 306 2.98 -23.95 3.39
N ARG A 307 4.08 -23.97 2.65
CA ARG A 307 5.44 -24.04 3.18
C ARG A 307 6.18 -22.75 2.86
N ALA A 308 6.77 -22.13 3.86
CA ALA A 308 7.78 -21.08 3.72
C ALA A 308 9.08 -21.57 4.37
N ASP A 309 10.22 -21.24 3.77
CA ASP A 309 11.54 -21.63 4.24
C ASP A 309 12.20 -20.44 4.94
N GLU A 310 12.87 -20.67 6.08
CA GLU A 310 13.66 -19.63 6.73
C GLU A 310 14.87 -19.26 5.87
N ASP A 311 15.14 -17.95 5.77
CA ASP A 311 16.29 -17.43 5.04
C ASP A 311 17.59 -17.95 5.65
N GLU A 312 18.61 -18.14 4.80
CA GLU A 312 19.93 -18.54 5.26
C GLU A 312 20.49 -17.46 6.18
N GLY A 313 20.46 -17.68 7.50
CA GLY A 313 21.01 -16.73 8.46
C GLY A 313 22.44 -16.38 8.08
N GLY A 314 22.69 -15.09 7.79
CA GLY A 314 23.89 -14.52 7.17
C GLY A 314 25.22 -15.09 7.67
N GLY A 315 25.63 -16.20 7.07
CA GLY A 315 27.02 -16.60 6.99
C GLY A 315 27.52 -16.14 5.64
N GLU A 316 28.37 -15.12 5.63
CA GLU A 316 29.10 -14.57 4.48
C GLU A 316 29.17 -15.55 3.29
N GLU A 317 28.27 -15.38 2.31
CA GLU A 317 28.35 -16.10 1.04
C GLU A 317 29.51 -15.51 0.21
N SER A 318 30.70 -16.06 0.40
CA SER A 318 31.76 -15.97 -0.60
C SER A 318 31.78 -17.26 -1.43
N GLY A 319 30.88 -17.37 -2.41
CA GLY A 319 30.89 -18.42 -3.42
C GLY A 319 29.78 -18.25 -4.46
N PRO A 320 30.04 -18.50 -5.76
CA PRO A 320 29.05 -18.27 -6.81
C PRO A 320 27.92 -19.30 -6.75
N PRO A 321 26.71 -18.96 -7.25
CA PRO A 321 25.51 -19.77 -7.06
C PRO A 321 25.64 -21.09 -7.83
N LEU A 322 25.55 -22.21 -7.09
CA LEU A 322 25.44 -23.54 -7.69
C LEU A 322 24.03 -23.74 -8.21
N THR A 323 23.90 -23.71 -9.53
CA THR A 323 22.70 -24.11 -10.27
C THR A 323 22.24 -25.51 -9.84
N THR A 324 21.05 -25.59 -9.24
CA THR A 324 20.38 -26.84 -8.89
C THR A 324 20.02 -27.63 -10.15
N THR A 325 20.88 -28.57 -10.52
CA THR A 325 20.60 -29.56 -11.56
C THR A 325 19.68 -30.65 -11.00
N ARG A 326 18.47 -30.77 -11.55
CA ARG A 326 17.52 -31.85 -11.26
C ARG A 326 18.20 -33.22 -11.48
N GLN A 327 18.30 -34.04 -10.43
CA GLN A 327 18.62 -35.45 -10.57
C GLN A 327 17.43 -36.15 -11.24
N THR A 328 17.66 -36.71 -12.42
CA THR A 328 16.72 -37.65 -13.06
C THR A 328 17.25 -39.07 -12.84
N GLU A 329 16.40 -39.97 -12.36
CA GLU A 329 16.72 -41.39 -12.24
C GLU A 329 16.71 -42.03 -13.63
N GLY A 330 17.89 -42.12 -14.25
CA GLY A 330 18.16 -42.90 -15.45
C GLY A 330 19.50 -43.63 -15.33
N PRO A 331 19.70 -44.81 -15.93
CA PRO A 331 20.91 -45.60 -15.72
C PRO A 331 22.09 -44.96 -16.47
N LEU A 332 23.03 -44.38 -15.70
CA LEU A 332 24.29 -43.82 -16.18
C LEU A 332 25.28 -44.96 -16.46
N ASN A 333 25.63 -45.14 -17.73
CA ASN A 333 26.77 -45.94 -18.17
C ASN A 333 28.03 -45.08 -18.26
N GLY A 334 28.99 -45.32 -17.34
CA GLY A 334 30.42 -45.35 -17.69
C GLY A 334 31.30 -44.13 -17.37
N ILE A 335 32.14 -44.33 -16.33
CA ILE A 335 33.60 -44.09 -16.23
C ILE A 335 34.00 -43.22 -15.01
N PRO A 336 35.01 -43.62 -14.21
CA PRO A 336 35.17 -43.25 -12.80
C PRO A 336 36.31 -42.24 -12.56
N ILE A 337 36.19 -41.38 -11.55
CA ILE A 337 37.35 -40.63 -11.00
C ILE A 337 37.43 -40.86 -9.49
N GLY A 338 38.65 -41.19 -9.05
CA GLY A 338 38.99 -41.85 -7.80
C GLY A 338 38.73 -41.08 -6.51
N ARG A 339 38.50 -41.85 -5.45
CA ARG A 339 38.68 -41.48 -4.05
C ARG A 339 40.10 -40.99 -3.78
N PHE A 340 40.22 -39.91 -3.02
CA PHE A 340 41.27 -39.78 -2.01
C PHE A 340 40.68 -39.24 -0.70
N ASN A 341 40.88 -40.02 0.36
CA ASN A 341 40.73 -39.58 1.74
C ASN A 341 41.69 -38.42 2.01
N ASN A 342 41.21 -37.38 2.68
CA ASN A 342 42.03 -36.65 3.64
C ASN A 342 41.20 -36.39 4.90
N ASN A 343 41.61 -37.07 5.97
CA ASN A 343 41.34 -36.65 7.33
C ASN A 343 41.87 -35.22 7.48
N ASN A 344 40.96 -34.28 7.73
CA ASN A 344 41.28 -33.12 8.53
C ASN A 344 40.06 -32.87 9.42
N ASP A 345 40.24 -33.20 10.70
CA ASP A 345 39.49 -32.62 11.80
C ASP A 345 39.60 -31.09 11.68
N ASN A 346 38.55 -30.47 11.15
CA ASN A 346 38.20 -29.10 11.46
C ASN A 346 36.69 -29.10 11.69
N GLN A 347 36.33 -29.08 12.97
CA GLN A 347 34.98 -28.80 13.43
C GLN A 347 34.58 -27.41 12.92
N HIS A 348 33.91 -27.35 11.77
CA HIS A 348 33.08 -26.20 11.44
C HIS A 348 31.91 -26.17 12.42
N PRO A 349 31.50 -24.97 12.91
CA PRO A 349 30.34 -24.88 13.79
C PRO A 349 29.14 -25.45 13.03
N SER A 350 28.39 -26.33 13.69
CA SER A 350 27.20 -26.96 13.15
C SER A 350 26.28 -25.89 12.55
N GLN A 351 26.22 -25.78 11.21
CA GLN A 351 25.18 -25.01 10.56
C GLN A 351 23.86 -25.54 11.09
N LYS A 352 23.05 -24.64 11.70
CA LYS A 352 21.72 -25.03 12.16
C LYS A 352 20.98 -25.60 10.94
N PRO A 353 20.32 -26.76 11.07
CA PRO A 353 19.57 -27.31 9.95
C PRO A 353 18.52 -26.28 9.52
N ARG A 354 18.46 -26.00 8.21
CA ARG A 354 17.45 -25.10 7.63
C ARG A 354 16.08 -25.53 8.11
N GLN A 355 15.26 -24.55 8.47
CA GLN A 355 13.92 -24.78 8.97
C GLN A 355 12.90 -24.28 7.96
N SER A 356 11.78 -24.99 7.92
CA SER A 356 10.62 -24.66 7.10
C SER A 356 9.40 -24.61 8.00
N VAL A 357 8.55 -23.61 7.79
CA VAL A 357 7.30 -23.46 8.52
C VAL A 357 6.14 -23.87 7.63
N LEU A 358 5.33 -24.80 8.13
CA LEU A 358 4.13 -25.30 7.48
C LEU A 358 2.89 -24.66 8.10
N PHE A 359 2.11 -23.98 7.26
CA PHE A 359 0.87 -23.30 7.61
C PHE A 359 -0.33 -24.12 7.13
N PRO A 360 -1.17 -24.65 8.04
CA PRO A 360 -2.39 -25.35 7.65
C PRO A 360 -3.45 -24.35 7.20
N CYS A 361 -3.84 -24.41 5.93
CA CYS A 361 -4.68 -23.40 5.29
C CYS A 361 -5.94 -24.02 4.68
N HIS A 362 -6.84 -23.13 4.22
CA HIS A 362 -8.06 -23.48 3.51
C HIS A 362 -7.95 -23.04 2.05
N ARG A 363 -8.09 -23.96 1.10
CA ARG A 363 -8.13 -23.66 -0.34
C ARG A 363 -9.16 -22.56 -0.60
N ALA A 364 -10.34 -22.65 0.05
CA ALA A 364 -11.39 -21.65 -0.02
C ALA A 364 -10.91 -20.21 0.19
N MET A 365 -9.97 -19.97 1.11
CA MET A 365 -9.40 -18.62 1.34
C MET A 365 -8.22 -18.32 0.42
N LEU A 366 -7.43 -19.32 0.05
CA LEU A 366 -6.33 -19.16 -0.91
C LEU A 366 -6.80 -18.78 -2.31
N LEU A 367 -8.04 -19.10 -2.68
CA LEU A 367 -8.66 -18.71 -3.95
C LEU A 367 -8.74 -17.19 -4.21
N ARG A 368 -8.45 -16.36 -3.21
CA ARG A 368 -8.31 -14.91 -3.39
C ARG A 368 -7.07 -14.51 -4.19
N SER A 369 -6.12 -15.43 -4.36
CA SER A 369 -4.97 -15.32 -5.26
C SER A 369 -5.30 -16.04 -6.57
N GLU A 370 -5.05 -15.37 -7.69
CA GLU A 370 -5.28 -15.95 -9.02
C GLU A 370 -4.38 -17.17 -9.27
N VAL A 371 -3.17 -17.17 -8.72
CA VAL A 371 -2.23 -18.29 -8.80
C VAL A 371 -2.83 -19.54 -8.14
N PHE A 372 -3.34 -19.42 -6.91
CA PHE A 372 -3.99 -20.55 -6.24
C PHE A 372 -5.32 -20.94 -6.91
N ALA A 373 -6.09 -19.96 -7.39
CA ALA A 373 -7.34 -20.23 -8.08
C ALA A 373 -7.14 -21.06 -9.35
N THR A 374 -6.14 -20.71 -10.16
CA THR A 374 -5.76 -21.44 -11.37
C THR A 374 -5.15 -22.80 -11.03
N MET A 375 -4.25 -22.85 -10.05
CA MET A 375 -3.63 -24.09 -9.57
C MET A 375 -4.69 -25.11 -9.13
N PHE A 376 -5.65 -24.70 -8.30
CA PHE A 376 -6.67 -25.60 -7.76
C PHE A 376 -7.76 -25.99 -8.76
N ALA A 377 -7.98 -25.21 -9.81
CA ALA A 377 -8.89 -25.54 -10.91
C ALA A 377 -8.25 -26.46 -11.97
N SER A 378 -6.92 -26.55 -11.98
CA SER A 378 -6.17 -27.36 -12.94
C SER A 378 -6.17 -28.86 -12.61
N SER A 379 -5.52 -29.64 -13.48
CA SER A 379 -5.25 -31.07 -13.24
C SER A 379 -3.96 -31.33 -12.44
N PHE A 380 -3.27 -30.29 -11.96
CA PHE A 380 -2.02 -30.42 -11.21
C PHE A 380 -2.17 -31.22 -9.91
N ARG A 381 -1.04 -31.75 -9.42
CA ARG A 381 -0.97 -32.62 -8.24
C ARG A 381 -1.57 -31.95 -7.00
N GLU A 382 -1.36 -30.65 -6.88
CA GLU A 382 -1.82 -29.78 -5.79
C GLU A 382 -3.35 -29.67 -5.77
N ALA A 383 -4.01 -29.86 -6.92
CA ALA A 383 -5.47 -29.86 -7.02
C ALA A 383 -6.09 -31.22 -6.67
N GLN A 384 -5.33 -32.31 -6.82
CA GLN A 384 -5.81 -33.69 -6.66
C GLN A 384 -6.03 -34.06 -5.19
N GLU A 385 -7.04 -34.88 -4.96
CA GLU A 385 -7.25 -35.48 -3.64
C GLU A 385 -6.18 -36.52 -3.33
N SER A 386 -5.70 -36.48 -2.10
CA SER A 386 -4.65 -37.35 -1.57
C SER A 386 -5.01 -37.72 -0.12
N PRO A 387 -4.56 -38.87 0.42
CA PRO A 387 -4.83 -39.24 1.82
C PRO A 387 -4.40 -38.17 2.83
N HIS A 388 -3.30 -37.48 2.53
CA HIS A 388 -2.75 -36.40 3.35
C HIS A 388 -2.88 -35.04 2.66
N LEU A 389 -2.74 -33.96 3.43
CA LEU A 389 -2.75 -32.60 2.88
C LEU A 389 -1.56 -32.41 1.94
N GLN A 390 -1.80 -31.73 0.81
CA GLN A 390 -0.75 -31.36 -0.12
C GLN A 390 0.08 -30.22 0.46
N ILE A 391 1.41 -30.31 0.34
CA ILE A 391 2.34 -29.25 0.74
C ILE A 391 2.70 -28.44 -0.51
N ILE A 392 2.44 -27.13 -0.45
CA ILE A 392 2.73 -26.19 -1.54
C ILE A 392 3.80 -25.22 -1.06
N PRO A 393 5.01 -25.23 -1.67
CA PRO A 393 6.04 -24.25 -1.35
C PRO A 393 5.64 -22.87 -1.88
N VAL A 394 5.87 -21.84 -1.06
CA VAL A 394 5.79 -20.44 -1.41
C VAL A 394 7.18 -19.85 -1.18
N ASP A 395 7.70 -19.18 -2.20
CA ASP A 395 9.07 -18.65 -2.20
C ASP A 395 9.10 -17.30 -1.47
N CYS A 396 9.02 -17.37 -0.14
CA CYS A 396 9.13 -16.24 0.76
C CYS A 396 9.46 -16.70 2.18
N SER A 397 9.87 -15.75 3.02
CA SER A 397 10.14 -16.02 4.44
C SER A 397 8.85 -16.35 5.22
N PRO A 398 8.93 -17.07 6.35
CA PRO A 398 7.75 -17.41 7.14
C PRO A 398 6.99 -16.20 7.68
N GLU A 399 7.68 -15.09 7.94
CA GLU A 399 7.07 -13.83 8.39
C GLU A 399 6.23 -13.19 7.26
N VAL A 400 6.77 -13.16 6.03
CA VAL A 400 6.05 -12.68 4.85
C VAL A 400 4.82 -13.54 4.58
N LEU A 401 4.94 -14.88 4.67
CA LEU A 401 3.80 -15.77 4.46
C LEU A 401 2.70 -15.56 5.50
N GLU A 402 3.07 -15.27 6.76
CA GLU A 402 2.11 -14.93 7.81
C GLU A 402 1.36 -13.62 7.50
N ILE A 403 2.04 -12.60 6.99
CA ILE A 403 1.43 -11.33 6.55
C ILE A 403 0.45 -11.58 5.40
N ILE A 404 0.88 -12.36 4.39
CA ILE A 404 0.04 -12.72 3.24
C ILE A 404 -1.21 -13.47 3.70
N LEU A 405 -1.06 -14.48 4.56
CA LEU A 405 -2.20 -15.24 5.08
C LEU A 405 -3.13 -14.34 5.92
N THR A 406 -2.58 -13.47 6.76
CA THR A 406 -3.37 -12.50 7.52
C THR A 406 -4.20 -11.62 6.59
N PHE A 407 -3.61 -11.13 5.49
CA PHE A 407 -4.33 -10.38 4.46
C PHE A 407 -5.43 -11.22 3.80
N MET A 408 -5.12 -12.45 3.39
CA MET A 408 -6.06 -13.34 2.71
C MET A 408 -7.30 -13.65 3.58
N TYR A 409 -7.13 -13.80 4.90
CA TYR A 409 -8.24 -14.09 5.80
C TYR A 409 -8.98 -12.86 6.33
N THR A 410 -8.31 -11.71 6.40
CA THR A 410 -8.83 -10.56 7.18
C THR A 410 -8.83 -9.22 6.44
N GLU A 411 -8.17 -9.12 5.30
CA GLU A 411 -7.92 -7.87 4.58
C GLU A 411 -7.12 -6.81 5.34
N LYS A 412 -6.50 -7.22 6.46
CA LYS A 412 -5.49 -6.44 7.19
C LYS A 412 -4.10 -6.92 6.81
N ALA A 413 -3.19 -5.96 6.65
CA ALA A 413 -1.78 -6.23 6.44
C ALA A 413 -1.02 -5.06 7.06
N ASP A 414 -0.49 -5.29 8.25
CA ASP A 414 0.33 -4.35 8.98
C ASP A 414 1.74 -4.96 9.03
N PHE A 415 2.73 -4.27 8.47
CA PHE A 415 4.10 -4.75 8.43
C PHE A 415 5.09 -3.58 8.39
N PRO A 416 6.30 -3.74 8.95
CA PRO A 416 7.33 -2.70 8.95
C PRO A 416 7.94 -2.48 7.56
N LEU A 417 8.60 -1.34 7.38
CA LEU A 417 9.30 -1.02 6.13
C LEU A 417 10.41 -2.04 5.78
N SER A 418 11.05 -2.63 6.79
CA SER A 418 12.15 -3.58 6.64
C SER A 418 11.79 -4.85 5.87
N ILE A 419 10.50 -5.25 5.86
CA ILE A 419 10.02 -6.45 5.15
C ILE A 419 9.14 -6.08 3.94
N ALA A 420 9.00 -4.78 3.65
CA ALA A 420 8.04 -4.30 2.67
C ALA A 420 8.38 -4.73 1.23
N LEU A 421 9.68 -4.80 0.89
CA LEU A 421 10.14 -5.33 -0.40
C LEU A 421 9.80 -6.80 -0.57
N ASP A 422 10.04 -7.62 0.45
CA ASP A 422 9.71 -9.05 0.38
C ASP A 422 8.20 -9.28 0.28
N VAL A 423 7.41 -8.50 1.02
CA VAL A 423 5.95 -8.52 0.91
C VAL A 423 5.50 -8.07 -0.48
N LEU A 424 6.15 -7.07 -1.08
CA LEU A 424 5.86 -6.60 -2.44
C LEU A 424 6.10 -7.72 -3.46
N HIS A 425 7.27 -8.35 -3.43
CA HIS A 425 7.63 -9.45 -4.33
C HIS A 425 6.71 -10.66 -4.16
N ALA A 426 6.45 -11.08 -2.93
CA ALA A 426 5.59 -12.23 -2.66
C ALA A 426 4.12 -11.94 -3.02
N ALA A 427 3.64 -10.70 -2.85
CA ALA A 427 2.32 -10.30 -3.28
C ALA A 427 2.18 -10.28 -4.82
N ASP A 428 3.21 -9.81 -5.54
CA ASP A 428 3.23 -9.85 -7.01
C ASP A 428 3.28 -11.30 -7.52
N MET A 429 4.15 -12.14 -6.96
CA MET A 429 4.26 -13.57 -7.26
C MET A 429 2.93 -14.31 -7.09
N LEU A 430 2.16 -13.98 -6.05
CA LEU A 430 0.85 -14.58 -5.78
C LEU A 430 -0.32 -13.84 -6.44
N PHE A 431 -0.06 -12.79 -7.24
CA PHE A 431 -1.08 -11.99 -7.92
C PHE A 431 -2.11 -11.39 -6.93
N ILE A 432 -1.62 -10.85 -5.80
CA ILE A 432 -2.42 -10.20 -4.76
C ILE A 432 -2.27 -8.68 -4.89
N GLU A 433 -2.93 -8.11 -5.90
CA GLU A 433 -2.73 -6.72 -6.34
C GLU A 433 -2.94 -5.68 -5.22
N ARG A 434 -3.96 -5.85 -4.37
CA ARG A 434 -4.23 -4.91 -3.26
C ARG A 434 -3.12 -4.92 -2.20
N LEU A 435 -2.48 -6.06 -1.97
CA LEU A 435 -1.36 -6.17 -1.03
C LEU A 435 -0.09 -5.59 -1.66
N LYS A 436 0.14 -5.84 -2.95
CA LYS A 436 1.22 -5.22 -3.73
C LYS A 436 1.16 -3.69 -3.67
N GLN A 437 -0.01 -3.12 -3.95
CA GLN A 437 -0.23 -1.67 -3.89
C GLN A 437 0.01 -1.10 -2.48
N ARG A 438 -0.38 -1.82 -1.42
CA ARG A 438 -0.11 -1.40 -0.04
C ARG A 438 1.38 -1.40 0.29
N ALA A 439 2.12 -2.44 -0.11
CA ALA A 439 3.56 -2.51 0.08
C ALA A 439 4.29 -1.38 -0.66
N ALA A 440 3.94 -1.15 -1.94
CA ALA A 440 4.49 -0.05 -2.73
C ALA A 440 4.18 1.33 -2.15
N LEU A 441 2.96 1.52 -1.65
CA LEU A 441 2.58 2.76 -0.97
C LEU A 441 3.44 2.95 0.28
N LEU A 442 3.59 1.91 1.11
CA LEU A 442 4.39 1.96 2.34
C LEU A 442 5.86 2.32 2.05
N ILE A 443 6.48 1.68 1.05
CA ILE A 443 7.85 1.97 0.61
C ILE A 443 8.00 3.42 0.16
N SER A 444 7.18 3.87 -0.78
CA SER A 444 7.30 5.22 -1.38
C SER A 444 6.92 6.35 -0.40
N THR A 445 6.11 6.07 0.62
CA THR A 445 5.68 7.08 1.61
C THR A 445 6.63 7.20 2.79
N LEU A 446 7.02 6.08 3.40
CA LEU A 446 7.92 6.10 4.55
C LEU A 446 9.37 6.30 4.13
N GLY A 447 9.79 5.81 2.96
CA GLY A 447 11.12 6.07 2.41
C GLY A 447 11.36 7.55 2.03
N ALA A 448 10.29 8.30 1.72
CA ALA A 448 10.37 9.73 1.41
C ALA A 448 10.51 10.63 2.66
N GLY A 449 9.98 10.20 3.81
CA GLY A 449 9.85 11.03 5.01
C GLY A 449 11.18 11.51 5.61
N SER A 450 12.30 10.88 5.24
CA SER A 450 13.63 11.28 5.72
C SER A 450 14.35 12.25 4.78
N VAL A 451 14.17 12.13 3.47
CA VAL A 451 14.88 12.96 2.46
C VAL A 451 14.42 14.42 2.46
N PHE A 452 13.13 14.66 2.74
CA PHE A 452 12.53 15.98 2.63
C PHE A 452 12.42 16.75 3.96
N ALA A 453 12.71 16.11 5.10
CA ALA A 453 12.61 16.73 6.42
C ALA A 453 13.75 17.71 6.74
N GLN A 454 14.93 17.58 6.11
CA GLN A 454 16.08 18.44 6.38
C GLN A 454 16.12 19.75 5.58
N LYS A 455 15.32 19.91 4.51
CA LYS A 455 15.41 21.10 3.63
C LYS A 455 14.57 22.31 4.05
N ASP A 456 13.64 22.16 5.00
CA ASP A 456 12.83 23.28 5.52
C ASP A 456 13.52 24.07 6.65
N THR A 457 14.75 23.71 7.04
CA THR A 457 15.48 24.34 8.15
C THR A 457 16.41 25.51 7.77
N SER A 458 16.54 25.88 6.49
CA SER A 458 17.44 26.96 6.06
C SER A 458 16.80 28.35 5.89
N THR A 459 15.52 28.54 6.28
CA THR A 459 14.87 29.86 6.20
C THR A 459 14.09 30.23 7.46
N THR A 460 14.78 30.56 8.56
CA THR A 460 14.45 31.77 9.37
C THR A 460 15.46 32.02 10.49
N THR A 461 16.00 33.23 10.48
CA THR A 461 16.67 33.85 11.62
C THR A 461 15.70 34.06 12.78
N THR A 462 16.19 33.76 14.00
CA THR A 462 15.71 34.25 15.31
C THR A 462 14.36 33.70 15.81
N THR A 463 14.41 32.76 16.76
CA THR A 463 13.69 32.87 18.06
C THR A 463 14.26 31.87 19.06
N LYS A 464 14.81 32.40 20.16
CA LYS A 464 15.16 31.67 21.38
C LYS A 464 13.92 31.02 22.03
N ASN A 465 14.17 29.92 22.74
CA ASN A 465 13.39 29.33 23.84
C ASN A 465 12.41 28.20 23.50
N ASN A 466 12.78 26.97 23.85
CA ASN A 466 12.23 26.32 25.06
C ASN A 466 12.93 24.98 25.36
N LYS A 467 13.96 25.02 26.22
CA LYS A 467 14.44 23.85 26.96
C LYS A 467 13.61 23.75 28.23
N ARG A 468 12.77 22.71 28.35
CA ARG A 468 12.02 22.40 29.59
C ARG A 468 12.60 21.15 30.25
N ILE A 469 13.44 21.41 31.25
CA ILE A 469 13.51 20.78 32.58
C ILE A 469 13.45 19.25 32.65
N THR A 470 14.59 18.64 33.00
CA THR A 470 14.72 17.61 34.07
C THR A 470 16.09 17.68 34.76
N THR A 471 16.08 18.09 36.03
CA THR A 471 16.88 17.67 37.21
C THR A 471 18.39 17.40 37.15
N ASN A 472 19.15 18.28 37.83
CA ASN A 472 20.36 18.15 38.68
C ASN A 472 21.27 16.90 38.58
N LEU A 473 22.59 17.09 38.36
CA LEU A 473 23.64 17.22 39.38
C LEU A 473 25.05 17.33 38.73
N GLU A 474 25.83 18.28 39.24
CA GLU A 474 27.31 18.31 39.43
C GLU A 474 28.28 18.55 38.24
N GLU A 475 29.38 19.20 38.63
CA GLU A 475 30.43 19.93 37.91
C GLU A 475 31.44 19.01 37.18
N ASP A 476 32.00 19.43 36.04
CA ASP A 476 33.44 19.75 35.86
C ASP A 476 33.84 19.90 34.37
N ASP A 477 34.95 20.62 34.17
CA ASP A 477 35.54 21.22 32.97
C ASP A 477 36.10 20.26 31.89
N ASP A 478 36.36 20.87 30.71
CA ASP A 478 37.30 20.51 29.63
C ASP A 478 37.09 19.20 28.84
N ASP A 479 36.80 19.31 27.53
CA ASP A 479 37.81 19.07 26.49
C ASP A 479 37.25 19.33 25.08
N ASN A 480 38.12 19.83 24.19
CA ASN A 480 37.88 19.92 22.76
C ASN A 480 37.80 18.51 22.19
N ASP A 481 36.72 18.18 21.47
CA ASP A 481 36.76 17.14 20.46
C ASP A 481 36.02 17.65 19.21
N ASP A 482 36.74 17.61 18.10
CA ASP A 482 36.23 17.81 16.75
C ASP A 482 35.16 16.73 16.49
N GLU A 483 33.88 17.10 16.61
CA GLU A 483 32.78 16.27 16.10
C GLU A 483 32.81 16.36 14.58
N GLU A 484 33.46 15.38 13.92
CA GLU A 484 33.19 15.04 12.54
C GLU A 484 31.67 14.80 12.42
N GLU A 485 30.97 15.69 11.71
CA GLU A 485 29.56 15.47 11.36
C GLU A 485 29.48 14.21 10.49
N GLU A 486 29.19 13.06 11.10
CA GLU A 486 28.85 11.84 10.37
C GLU A 486 27.62 12.16 9.51
N GLU A 487 27.77 12.17 8.18
CA GLU A 487 26.66 12.22 7.24
C GLU A 487 25.81 10.96 7.43
N GLU A 488 24.81 11.04 8.31
CA GLU A 488 23.91 9.94 8.63
C GLU A 488 23.09 9.56 7.38
N ASP A 489 23.21 8.31 6.93
CA ASP A 489 22.39 7.76 5.83
C ASP A 489 20.90 7.97 6.12
N LEU A 490 20.22 8.66 5.21
CA LEU A 490 18.86 9.16 5.42
C LEU A 490 17.79 8.10 5.11
N LEU A 491 18.07 6.99 4.44
CA LEU A 491 17.17 5.84 4.49
C LEU A 491 17.39 5.11 5.81
N PRO A 492 16.34 4.54 6.46
CA PRO A 492 16.59 3.56 7.52
C PRO A 492 17.58 2.54 6.96
N SER A 493 18.63 2.21 7.71
CA SER A 493 19.70 1.27 7.31
C SER A 493 19.22 -0.11 6.83
N SER A 494 17.91 -0.37 6.85
CA SER A 494 17.23 -1.55 6.36
C SER A 494 16.74 -1.49 4.91
N LEU A 495 16.80 -0.36 4.19
CA LEU A 495 16.25 -0.27 2.82
C LEU A 495 17.23 0.40 1.84
N ASP A 496 17.75 -0.39 0.89
CA ASP A 496 18.59 0.09 -0.21
C ASP A 496 17.73 0.65 -1.36
N ILE A 497 18.04 1.86 -1.83
CA ILE A 497 17.34 2.50 -2.95
C ILE A 497 17.51 1.73 -4.26
N TYR A 498 18.66 1.07 -4.47
CA TYR A 498 18.89 0.26 -5.66
C TYR A 498 17.92 -0.92 -5.71
N ASP A 499 17.69 -1.56 -4.58
CA ASP A 499 16.73 -2.66 -4.46
C ASP A 499 15.29 -2.17 -4.65
N VAL A 500 14.96 -0.96 -4.21
CA VAL A 500 13.64 -0.36 -4.48
C VAL A 500 13.41 -0.10 -5.96
N VAL A 501 14.42 0.41 -6.68
CA VAL A 501 14.32 0.63 -8.14
C VAL A 501 14.16 -0.71 -8.87
N ARG A 502 14.99 -1.71 -8.54
CA ARG A 502 14.89 -3.06 -9.12
C ARG A 502 13.53 -3.69 -8.83
N ALA A 503 13.04 -3.58 -7.59
CA ALA A 503 11.72 -4.08 -7.23
C ALA A 503 10.59 -3.36 -8.00
N GLY A 504 10.73 -2.06 -8.25
CA GLY A 504 9.82 -1.30 -9.12
C GLY A 504 9.76 -1.90 -10.52
N TRP A 505 10.93 -2.19 -11.11
CA TRP A 505 11.05 -2.80 -12.43
C TRP A 505 10.49 -4.22 -12.50
N ASP A 506 10.84 -5.06 -11.52
CA ASP A 506 10.46 -6.48 -11.48
C ASP A 506 8.95 -6.65 -11.29
N THR A 507 8.37 -5.85 -10.39
CA THR A 507 6.94 -5.89 -10.07
C THR A 507 6.07 -4.97 -10.95
N ARG A 508 6.71 -4.21 -11.85
CA ARG A 508 6.09 -3.23 -12.75
C ARG A 508 5.25 -2.20 -12.00
N VAL A 509 5.80 -1.70 -10.90
CA VAL A 509 5.17 -0.67 -10.08
C VAL A 509 5.83 0.66 -10.37
N HIS A 510 5.28 1.41 -11.33
CA HIS A 510 5.77 2.71 -11.78
C HIS A 510 5.98 3.71 -10.62
N ARG A 511 5.14 3.64 -9.58
CA ARG A 511 5.27 4.47 -8.38
C ARG A 511 6.63 4.30 -7.68
N LEU A 512 7.19 3.09 -7.68
CA LEU A 512 8.49 2.81 -7.07
C LEU A 512 9.64 3.22 -7.99
N GLU A 513 9.45 3.10 -9.31
CA GLU A 513 10.40 3.59 -10.32
C GLU A 513 10.55 5.12 -10.21
N GLU A 514 9.44 5.86 -10.24
CA GLU A 514 9.43 7.31 -10.02
C GLU A 514 10.03 7.69 -8.66
N PHE A 515 9.67 6.96 -7.60
CA PHE A 515 10.19 7.22 -6.27
C PHE A 515 11.71 7.04 -6.23
N GLY A 516 12.22 5.95 -6.79
CA GLY A 516 13.64 5.64 -6.84
C GLY A 516 14.43 6.66 -7.66
N ALA A 517 13.97 6.98 -8.88
CA ALA A 517 14.61 7.97 -9.73
C ALA A 517 14.61 9.37 -9.06
N ARG A 518 13.48 9.76 -8.45
CA ARG A 518 13.39 11.03 -7.71
C ARG A 518 14.31 11.02 -6.50
N TYR A 519 14.37 9.93 -5.74
CA TYR A 519 15.25 9.82 -4.59
C TYR A 519 16.71 10.02 -5.00
N ILE A 520 17.16 9.29 -6.04
CA ILE A 520 18.52 9.38 -6.57
C ILE A 520 18.82 10.79 -7.07
N ALA A 521 17.92 11.41 -7.85
CA ALA A 521 18.13 12.77 -8.37
C ALA A 521 18.29 13.84 -7.26
N TYR A 522 17.59 13.67 -6.13
CA TYR A 522 17.64 14.61 -5.02
C TYR A 522 18.93 14.55 -4.20
N GLN A 523 19.72 13.50 -4.36
CA GLN A 523 21.01 13.27 -3.71
C GLN A 523 22.03 12.73 -4.71
N LEU A 524 21.93 13.16 -5.98
CA LEU A 524 22.72 12.61 -7.07
C LEU A 524 24.22 12.73 -6.80
N GLU A 525 24.62 13.76 -6.05
CA GLU A 525 25.99 13.97 -5.59
C GLU A 525 26.59 12.75 -4.88
N LYS A 526 25.78 12.00 -4.13
CA LYS A 526 26.19 10.79 -3.40
C LYS A 526 26.29 9.58 -4.33
N TYR A 527 25.31 9.41 -5.20
CA TYR A 527 25.15 8.19 -6.01
C TYR A 527 25.94 8.20 -7.32
N ILE A 528 26.22 9.37 -7.92
CA ILE A 528 26.75 9.48 -9.29
C ILE A 528 28.11 8.79 -9.47
N ASP A 529 28.92 8.78 -8.42
CA ASP A 529 30.26 8.21 -8.42
C ASP A 529 30.30 6.75 -7.91
N GLU A 530 29.18 6.22 -7.39
CA GLU A 530 29.09 4.86 -6.86
C GLU A 530 29.09 3.78 -7.96
N PRO A 531 29.77 2.64 -7.75
CA PRO A 531 29.79 1.55 -8.71
C PRO A 531 28.40 0.93 -8.91
N ASP A 532 27.57 0.89 -7.87
CA ASP A 532 26.24 0.29 -7.91
C ASP A 532 25.27 1.12 -8.73
N PHE A 533 25.37 2.46 -8.71
CA PHE A 533 24.62 3.31 -9.63
C PHE A 533 24.99 3.04 -11.09
N ARG A 534 26.28 2.86 -11.40
CA ARG A 534 26.72 2.50 -12.76
C ARG A 534 26.16 1.15 -13.22
N LEU A 535 26.08 0.18 -12.30
CA LEU A 535 25.44 -1.11 -12.57
C LEU A 535 23.95 -0.94 -12.83
N LEU A 536 23.26 -0.15 -12.00
CA LEU A 536 21.83 0.13 -12.15
C LEU A 536 21.51 0.81 -13.50
N VAL A 537 22.32 1.79 -13.93
CA VAL A 537 22.15 2.46 -15.24
C VAL A 537 22.35 1.47 -16.38
N ARG A 538 23.34 0.57 -16.29
CA ARG A 538 23.54 -0.48 -17.29
C ARG A 538 22.38 -1.48 -17.31
N GLU A 539 21.83 -1.85 -16.16
CA GLU A 539 20.64 -2.69 -16.05
C GLU A 539 19.45 -2.01 -16.74
N SER A 540 19.20 -0.72 -16.46
CA SER A 540 18.16 0.07 -17.12
C SER A 540 18.33 0.08 -18.64
N ALA A 541 19.54 0.31 -19.15
CA ALA A 541 19.81 0.33 -20.59
C ALA A 541 19.54 -1.03 -21.26
N ASN A 542 19.80 -2.14 -20.56
CA ASN A 542 19.60 -3.49 -21.10
C ASN A 542 18.13 -3.94 -21.11
N ARG A 543 17.24 -3.29 -20.34
CA ARG A 543 15.80 -3.61 -20.33
C ARG A 543 15.12 -3.27 -21.67
N ILE A 544 15.70 -2.37 -22.46
CA ILE A 544 15.18 -1.94 -23.76
C ILE A 544 15.75 -2.85 -24.87
N SER A 545 14.99 -3.88 -25.26
CA SER A 545 15.42 -4.87 -26.27
C SER A 545 15.06 -4.52 -27.73
N GLN A 546 14.13 -3.58 -27.99
CA GLN A 546 13.80 -3.11 -29.34
C GLN A 546 14.30 -1.67 -29.51
N ARG A 547 15.54 -1.53 -30.01
CA ARG A 547 16.23 -0.24 -30.24
C ARG A 547 15.69 0.54 -31.46
N GLU A 548 14.38 0.60 -31.64
CA GLU A 548 13.78 1.36 -32.75
C GLU A 548 12.86 2.50 -32.30
N GLU A 549 12.66 2.74 -30.99
CA GLU A 549 11.73 3.79 -30.53
C GLU A 549 12.29 4.83 -29.54
N THR A 550 13.45 4.65 -28.90
CA THR A 550 14.05 5.69 -28.01
C THR A 550 15.58 5.65 -28.01
N ASP A 551 16.22 6.81 -28.22
CA ASP A 551 17.69 7.01 -28.11
C ASP A 551 18.16 7.19 -26.65
N THR A 552 17.28 6.98 -25.66
CA THR A 552 17.52 7.37 -24.27
C THR A 552 17.37 6.23 -23.25
N VAL A 553 18.06 6.37 -22.11
CA VAL A 553 17.99 5.44 -20.97
C VAL A 553 16.93 5.95 -20.00
N GLU A 554 15.83 5.20 -19.85
CA GLU A 554 14.66 5.54 -19.03
C GLU A 554 15.03 6.09 -17.63
N LEU A 555 15.84 5.36 -16.86
CA LEU A 555 16.26 5.80 -15.53
C LEU A 555 17.02 7.14 -15.55
N ILE A 556 17.86 7.37 -16.56
CA ILE A 556 18.64 8.61 -16.67
C ILE A 556 17.74 9.77 -17.06
N ASP A 557 16.77 9.56 -17.94
CA ASP A 557 15.80 10.58 -18.30
C ASP A 557 14.95 10.98 -17.08
N ASP A 558 14.48 10.01 -16.30
CA ASP A 558 13.74 10.27 -15.07
C ASP A 558 14.61 11.02 -14.05
N VAL A 559 15.88 10.62 -13.88
CA VAL A 559 16.82 11.32 -12.99
C VAL A 559 17.07 12.74 -13.47
N ARG A 560 17.27 12.98 -14.77
CA ARG A 560 17.42 14.32 -15.36
C ARG A 560 16.17 15.17 -15.16
N TYR A 561 14.99 14.59 -15.35
CA TYR A 561 13.72 15.24 -15.11
C TYR A 561 13.60 15.71 -13.65
N TYR A 562 13.79 14.80 -12.69
CA TYR A 562 13.69 15.14 -11.26
C TYR A 562 14.83 16.04 -10.77
N LEU A 563 16.01 15.95 -11.38
CA LEU A 563 17.11 16.88 -11.13
C LEU A 563 16.72 18.29 -11.59
N SER A 564 16.13 18.42 -12.77
CA SER A 564 15.61 19.71 -13.26
C SER A 564 14.53 20.26 -12.32
N GLU A 565 13.60 19.41 -11.84
CA GLU A 565 12.56 19.79 -10.89
C GLU A 565 13.14 20.30 -9.55
N ARG A 566 14.17 19.61 -9.03
CA ARG A 566 14.88 19.99 -7.80
C ARG A 566 15.41 21.42 -7.86
N PHE A 567 15.95 21.84 -9.00
CA PHE A 567 16.52 23.18 -9.17
C PHE A 567 15.49 24.20 -9.70
N ARG A 568 14.46 23.78 -10.44
CA ARG A 568 13.36 24.62 -10.97
C ARG A 568 12.61 25.39 -9.89
N LEU A 569 12.33 24.75 -8.75
CA LEU A 569 11.66 25.36 -7.60
C LEU A 569 12.38 26.61 -7.06
N ARG A 570 13.68 26.80 -7.35
CA ARG A 570 14.43 28.01 -6.95
C ARG A 570 14.45 29.10 -8.03
N PHE A 571 14.13 28.76 -9.28
CA PHE A 571 14.08 29.73 -10.38
C PHE A 571 12.71 30.44 -10.47
N GLU A 572 11.60 29.77 -10.12
CA GLU A 572 10.24 30.34 -10.22
C GLU A 572 9.97 31.50 -9.23
N ASP A 573 10.67 31.56 -8.09
CA ASP A 573 10.55 32.67 -7.11
C ASP A 573 11.12 34.01 -7.61
N THR A 574 11.68 34.05 -8.82
CA THR A 574 12.31 35.26 -9.39
C THR A 574 11.46 35.99 -10.44
N GLY A 575 10.29 35.46 -10.82
CA GLY A 575 9.43 36.10 -11.83
C GLY A 575 10.08 36.24 -13.21
N PHE A 576 11.08 35.42 -13.52
CA PHE A 576 11.72 35.33 -14.84
C PHE A 576 11.11 34.18 -15.65
N ASP A 577 9.90 34.42 -16.16
CA ASP A 577 9.13 33.44 -16.94
C ASP A 577 9.33 33.59 -18.46
N GLU A 578 10.53 33.98 -18.90
CA GLU A 578 10.80 34.20 -20.34
C GLU A 578 12.20 33.74 -20.78
N THR A 579 12.62 32.49 -20.56
CA THR A 579 13.72 31.93 -21.39
C THR A 579 13.85 30.40 -21.39
N PHE A 580 12.78 29.64 -21.52
CA PHE A 580 12.90 28.23 -21.95
C PHE A 580 11.76 27.87 -22.89
N ASP A 581 11.86 28.35 -24.13
CA ASP A 581 11.16 27.76 -25.27
C ASP A 581 12.24 27.19 -26.19
N GLU A 582 12.42 25.87 -26.15
CA GLU A 582 13.30 25.12 -27.04
C GLU A 582 12.72 25.10 -28.46
N GLY A 583 13.61 25.35 -29.42
CA GLY A 583 13.26 25.60 -30.81
C GLY A 583 12.56 24.45 -31.54
N GLY A 584 11.61 24.83 -32.39
CA GLY A 584 11.08 23.98 -33.44
C GLY A 584 10.28 24.75 -34.50
N GLY A 585 10.86 24.90 -35.70
CA GLY A 585 10.12 25.14 -36.95
C GLY A 585 10.19 26.57 -37.48
N GLY A 586 10.99 26.76 -38.54
CA GLY A 586 11.14 28.03 -39.25
C GLY A 586 10.03 28.33 -40.25
N ASP A 587 10.02 29.59 -40.73
CA ASP A 587 9.95 29.92 -42.15
C ASP A 587 10.28 31.41 -42.38
N VAL A 588 10.75 31.69 -43.60
CA VAL A 588 11.51 32.85 -44.08
C VAL A 588 10.61 33.95 -44.66
N GLU A 589 11.20 35.14 -44.87
CA GLU A 589 10.84 36.30 -45.73
C GLU A 589 10.28 37.53 -44.99
N GLY A 590 10.75 38.78 -45.17
CA GLY A 590 11.76 39.38 -46.04
C GLY A 590 11.86 40.92 -45.81
N GLU A 591 12.99 41.48 -46.24
CA GLU A 591 13.32 42.86 -46.70
C GLU A 591 12.82 44.15 -45.98
N GLY A 592 13.74 45.10 -45.75
CA GLY A 592 13.44 46.53 -45.60
C GLY A 592 14.57 47.40 -45.00
N GLU A 593 15.18 48.24 -45.84
CA GLU A 593 16.25 49.22 -45.58
C GLU A 593 15.90 50.34 -44.55
N GLY A 594 16.90 50.97 -43.93
CA GLY A 594 16.72 52.24 -43.21
C GLY A 594 17.93 52.78 -42.44
N ASP A 595 18.55 53.83 -42.99
CA ASP A 595 19.70 54.64 -42.57
C ASP A 595 19.52 55.47 -41.26
N GLY A 596 20.64 55.86 -40.61
CA GLY A 596 20.74 57.16 -39.92
C GLY A 596 21.05 57.24 -38.42
N GLY A 597 22.33 57.13 -38.04
CA GLY A 597 23.07 57.98 -37.08
C GLY A 597 22.54 58.33 -35.67
N GLY A 598 23.30 57.94 -34.63
CA GLY A 598 23.26 58.54 -33.28
C GLY A 598 24.37 58.00 -32.37
N VAL A 599 25.19 58.90 -31.83
CA VAL A 599 26.46 58.64 -31.12
C VAL A 599 26.27 58.41 -29.60
N ASP A 600 27.10 57.51 -29.06
CA ASP A 600 27.60 57.32 -27.68
C ASP A 600 26.83 57.91 -26.48
N LYS A 601 26.50 56.99 -25.54
CA LYS A 601 26.76 57.04 -24.08
C LYS A 601 25.88 55.98 -23.41
N ASP A 602 26.47 54.88 -22.93
CA ASP A 602 25.95 54.09 -21.79
C ASP A 602 26.78 52.82 -21.48
N ALA A 603 27.77 52.47 -22.30
CA ALA A 603 28.60 51.27 -22.09
C ALA A 603 29.76 51.43 -21.09
N THR A 604 29.90 52.56 -20.38
CA THR A 604 31.07 52.81 -19.51
C THR A 604 30.73 53.20 -18.07
N ILE A 605 29.46 53.06 -17.65
CA ILE A 605 29.05 53.32 -16.25
C ILE A 605 28.72 52.03 -15.49
N LEU A 606 28.51 50.91 -16.18
CA LEU A 606 28.16 49.62 -15.56
C LEU A 606 29.37 48.79 -15.09
N GLN A 607 30.59 49.04 -15.62
CA GLN A 607 31.79 48.33 -15.15
C GLN A 607 32.44 48.96 -13.91
N ASP A 608 32.29 50.27 -13.69
CA ASP A 608 32.91 50.95 -12.54
C ASP A 608 32.05 50.90 -11.27
N GLN A 609 30.73 50.66 -11.38
CA GLN A 609 29.87 50.47 -10.20
C GLN A 609 29.95 49.05 -9.62
N GLN A 610 30.39 48.05 -10.40
CA GLN A 610 30.51 46.67 -9.93
C GLN A 610 31.86 46.41 -9.21
N GLN A 611 32.87 47.27 -9.41
CA GLN A 611 34.16 47.18 -8.70
C GLN A 611 34.27 48.04 -7.42
N GLN A 612 33.36 48.99 -7.19
CA GLN A 612 33.35 49.83 -5.98
C GLN A 612 32.43 49.33 -4.86
N GLN A 613 31.77 48.19 -5.02
CA GLN A 613 31.02 47.49 -3.96
C GLN A 613 31.72 46.22 -3.45
N LEU A 614 33.04 46.11 -3.67
CA LEU A 614 33.88 44.99 -3.22
C LEU A 614 34.80 45.36 -2.04
N GLN A 615 34.54 46.46 -1.36
CA GLN A 615 35.22 46.81 -0.11
C GLN A 615 34.18 47.17 0.94
N GLU A 616 34.28 46.49 2.09
CA GLU A 616 33.43 46.57 3.30
C GLU A 616 32.24 45.59 3.38
N ILE A 617 32.50 44.27 3.45
CA ILE A 617 31.78 43.38 4.38
C ILE A 617 32.77 42.31 4.89
N GLU A 618 33.47 42.58 6.00
CA GLU A 618 34.11 41.54 6.79
C GLU A 618 33.01 40.70 7.47
N GLY A 619 32.83 39.45 7.02
CA GLY A 619 31.97 38.46 7.68
C GLY A 619 30.95 37.72 6.79
N GLN A 620 31.12 37.67 5.47
CA GLN A 620 30.22 36.90 4.59
C GLN A 620 30.67 35.44 4.44
N VAL A 621 29.70 34.52 4.60
CA VAL A 621 29.83 33.09 4.32
C VAL A 621 30.24 32.91 2.86
N VAL A 622 31.40 32.28 2.62
CA VAL A 622 31.86 31.97 1.26
C VAL A 622 31.08 30.75 0.77
N ILE A 623 30.13 30.97 -0.14
CA ILE A 623 29.32 29.92 -0.76
C ILE A 623 30.18 29.25 -1.85
N ARG A 624 30.24 27.92 -1.88
CA ARG A 624 31.09 27.16 -2.82
C ARG A 624 30.30 26.10 -3.58
N THR A 625 30.59 25.89 -4.86
CA THR A 625 29.99 24.81 -5.66
C THR A 625 30.43 23.42 -5.17
N LEU A 626 29.81 22.36 -5.68
CA LEU A 626 30.19 20.97 -5.40
C LEU A 626 31.66 20.67 -5.73
N ASP A 627 32.23 21.37 -6.72
CA ASP A 627 33.64 21.27 -7.12
C ASP A 627 34.55 22.25 -6.35
N GLY A 628 34.01 23.00 -5.38
CA GLY A 628 34.76 23.87 -4.48
C GLY A 628 35.05 25.29 -5.02
N GLU A 629 34.51 25.65 -6.18
CA GLU A 629 34.61 26.99 -6.76
C GLU A 629 33.78 28.00 -5.98
N ILE A 630 34.24 29.25 -5.88
CA ILE A 630 33.52 30.29 -5.14
C ILE A 630 32.29 30.70 -5.94
N ALA A 631 31.11 30.41 -5.42
CA ALA A 631 29.84 30.94 -5.91
C ALA A 631 29.55 32.26 -5.21
N GLY A 632 29.17 33.29 -5.98
CA GLY A 632 28.88 34.61 -5.42
C GLY A 632 27.67 34.59 -4.49
N ASP A 633 26.61 33.91 -4.90
CA ASP A 633 25.37 33.72 -4.13
C ASP A 633 24.84 32.28 -4.26
N GLU A 634 23.82 31.94 -3.47
CA GLU A 634 23.21 30.60 -3.44
C GLU A 634 22.55 30.22 -4.78
N PHE A 635 22.02 31.20 -5.52
CA PHE A 635 21.38 30.96 -6.82
C PHE A 635 22.39 30.60 -7.90
N ALA A 636 23.52 31.31 -7.97
CA ALA A 636 24.62 30.98 -8.86
C ALA A 636 25.24 29.64 -8.48
N GLN A 637 25.35 29.34 -7.18
CA GLN A 637 25.81 28.05 -6.69
C GLN A 637 24.92 26.91 -7.23
N ASP A 638 23.61 27.04 -7.13
CA ASP A 638 22.65 26.03 -7.59
C ASP A 638 22.67 25.85 -9.11
N ALA A 639 22.70 26.94 -9.87
CA ALA A 639 22.80 26.87 -11.34
C ALA A 639 24.09 26.16 -11.78
N LEU A 640 25.22 26.47 -11.14
CA LEU A 640 26.50 25.80 -11.40
C LEU A 640 26.45 24.33 -10.96
N ASN A 641 25.91 24.03 -9.78
CA ASN A 641 25.78 22.65 -9.29
C ASN A 641 24.89 21.80 -10.20
N TYR A 642 23.81 22.36 -10.73
CA TYR A 642 22.96 21.70 -11.72
C TYR A 642 23.74 21.33 -12.99
N GLN A 643 24.52 22.26 -13.53
CA GLN A 643 25.37 22.01 -14.70
C GLN A 643 26.47 20.98 -14.42
N ILE A 644 27.10 21.03 -13.25
CA ILE A 644 28.12 20.06 -12.82
C ILE A 644 27.51 18.65 -12.81
N LEU A 645 26.34 18.49 -12.19
CA LEU A 645 25.68 17.19 -12.07
C LEU A 645 25.21 16.62 -13.41
N LEU A 646 24.69 17.47 -14.30
CA LEU A 646 24.41 17.06 -15.69
C LEU A 646 25.67 16.59 -16.41
N GLY A 647 26.77 17.36 -16.31
CA GLY A 647 28.04 16.97 -16.91
C GLY A 647 28.60 15.64 -16.35
N LYS A 648 28.39 15.36 -15.06
CA LYS A 648 28.73 14.06 -14.46
C LYS A 648 27.87 12.92 -15.01
N ILE A 649 26.57 13.14 -15.24
CA ILE A 649 25.69 12.15 -15.89
C ILE A 649 26.19 11.86 -17.30
N ASP A 650 26.51 12.88 -18.09
CA ASP A 650 26.98 12.71 -19.47
C ASP A 650 28.32 11.95 -19.50
N THR A 651 29.24 12.30 -18.59
CA THR A 651 30.50 11.56 -18.43
C THR A 651 30.27 10.09 -18.06
N LEU A 652 29.27 9.80 -17.22
CA LEU A 652 28.91 8.43 -16.84
C LEU A 652 28.35 7.65 -18.05
N MET A 653 27.53 8.29 -18.87
CA MET A 653 26.96 7.70 -20.10
C MET A 653 28.04 7.41 -21.15
N GLU A 654 28.97 8.35 -21.37
CA GLU A 654 30.15 8.19 -22.22
C GLU A 654 30.98 6.98 -21.80
N ASN A 655 31.26 6.86 -20.50
CA ASN A 655 32.05 5.76 -19.93
C ASN A 655 31.35 4.39 -20.07
N LEU A 656 30.02 4.37 -20.12
CA LEU A 656 29.24 3.15 -20.33
C LEU A 656 29.02 2.83 -21.81
N GLY A 657 29.34 3.76 -22.72
CA GLY A 657 29.10 3.63 -24.16
C GLY A 657 27.60 3.67 -24.50
N LEU A 658 26.86 4.53 -23.81
CA LEU A 658 25.40 4.64 -23.90
C LEU A 658 24.92 5.99 -24.46
N ASP A 659 25.81 6.81 -25.03
CA ASP A 659 25.48 8.11 -25.66
C ASP A 659 24.70 8.01 -26.97
#